data_AF-A0A2E3XUK6-F1
#
_entry.id   AF-A0A2E3XUK6-F1
#
_cell.length_a   1.000
_cell.length_b   1.000
_cell.length_c   1.000
_cell.angle_alpha   90.00
_cell.angle_beta   90.00
_cell.angle_gamma   90.00
#
_symmetry.space_group_name_H-M   'P 1'
#
loop_
_entity.id
_entity.type
_entity.pdbx_description
1 polymer ?
#
loop_
_entity_poly.entity_id
_entity_poly.type
_entity_poly.pdbx_seq_one_letter_code
_entity_poly.pdbx_strand_id
1 'polypeptide(L)'
;MKKIFQTILILLCLVNWVSYAQEEDPVLKRQRFLTLKGSHSLKRKFVLIKEVNDNYKIIHFSQDRGDFAYIQKEMSFTQKERYEAYLLRLNNQVLKESPLLPDWEISETDISQMEKNHARKGIFDFRRGHKTLWEIKHSWNEQWEDKYGQWITENVDRQFFQKFGISTDCADAVLGIRWIFARINGLPVANHIATTQELFTNYTVPKKWRKIPKADIWHRDQLFLTALNYVMSLASTRTIKLDTYPVELSRTGLSVGRLILTENNDSNHVKFISENHFDDPTQLPLFSLSSTVPRKVRPLVREVVMDQQWPIEGEKSFLKFRWPIASDEKIYLKREDRHADFSRQQYDEELKKTYPIFIKFLLSRLKDEFSPLAIIDLAIEDITDYIEQRREVVNEGYEFCLQRDCTEGSLNWDNWSTPSRDKRLREKFSNIDLLTHEFNNLHPGLIQRWEDALSLNRVDILGFSLSLKTIRYLVDHGLLSSNPEDYPLVRWGIDLTQNSREILDEIKSLLVKREEIISSQWEECQLKDCFPKTAKWLSWNTFKVDEQLLKAYLKLDSICQIYGQETCFKLIFGDNKEDLSFSLKTDPLISLEEWIRRIPFFYSDLDASIDRRWAKFDLPGQLIRFDQKIRFSSSKAVIDDKKVVDLLHDQKVLYTAQDDEVVILTHLGERSEYTLDSDWLLFKKSTQVLLLNPLTLRQRIHINSLVKEDESLVSFIKRDNRIIIEGGKLGTEFILLVNLENKEIQRVEISSMAKEKPLYLSQNGRLIDLRFHDFREIKINISDDFPVANLQIIDYEANKILFDFRDDQFGTRYPVLYEKQAYRNLISSKDISPKFNISLNHYSLSKNIYFITYLDSEEFPKAYIYHLDHSESLQNLGNQFNEIIEYDGIFYFSVEKGSLWSQNRKKSAWSLHSRILNPMKFENSLKISHLTKEGIFLQGENIYTLGLFLTFEQYLSGLPGKPTPGYLRRRDDYCPNIGENIDYVDQFDFPHGDYTCFGKVYKDSLRTEPLFTIKNREPKFSPRSLYLPSGSKVELISQNLLIWWGN
;
A
#
# COMPACT_ATOMS: atom_id res chain seq x y z
N MET A 1 7.25 -38.98 -14.92
CA MET A 1 8.36 -38.14 -14.39
C MET A 1 9.48 -37.84 -15.41
N LYS A 2 10.28 -38.79 -15.92
CA LYS A 2 11.51 -38.49 -16.72
C LYS A 2 11.35 -37.43 -17.83
N LYS A 3 10.25 -37.47 -18.62
CA LYS A 3 9.92 -36.42 -19.62
C LYS A 3 9.70 -35.02 -19.01
N ILE A 4 9.01 -34.91 -17.87
CA ILE A 4 8.76 -33.64 -17.17
C ILE A 4 10.09 -33.03 -16.70
N PHE A 5 11.00 -33.86 -16.17
CA PHE A 5 12.34 -33.41 -15.76
C PHE A 5 13.15 -32.88 -16.94
N GLN A 6 13.04 -33.51 -18.12
CA GLN A 6 13.61 -32.97 -19.37
C GLN A 6 12.96 -31.64 -19.79
N THR A 7 11.63 -31.50 -19.69
CA THR A 7 10.93 -30.23 -20.00
C THR A 7 11.39 -29.08 -19.10
N ILE A 8 11.58 -29.33 -17.80
CA ILE A 8 12.08 -28.32 -16.84
C ILE A 8 13.54 -27.94 -17.17
N LEU A 9 14.39 -28.92 -17.47
CA LEU A 9 15.78 -28.67 -17.86
C LEU A 9 15.87 -27.86 -19.17
N ILE A 10 15.00 -28.13 -20.14
CA ILE A 10 14.90 -27.38 -21.41
C ILE A 10 14.43 -25.94 -21.19
N LEU A 11 13.48 -25.70 -20.27
CA LEU A 11 13.05 -24.34 -19.89
C LEU A 11 14.20 -23.53 -19.28
N LEU A 12 14.98 -24.13 -18.37
CA LEU A 12 16.15 -23.48 -17.77
C LEU A 12 17.23 -23.15 -18.81
N CYS A 13 17.50 -24.07 -19.75
CA CYS A 13 18.43 -23.80 -20.86
C CYS A 13 17.93 -22.69 -21.80
N LEU A 14 16.62 -22.59 -22.06
CA LEU A 14 16.05 -21.53 -22.89
C LEU A 14 16.14 -20.14 -22.24
N VAL A 15 15.89 -20.03 -20.93
CA VAL A 15 16.08 -18.77 -20.20
C VAL A 15 17.54 -18.36 -20.23
N ASN A 16 18.47 -19.26 -19.88
CA ASN A 16 19.90 -18.95 -19.90
C ASN A 16 20.41 -18.59 -21.30
N TRP A 17 19.92 -19.22 -22.38
CA TRP A 17 20.37 -18.90 -23.74
C TRP A 17 19.87 -17.53 -24.22
N VAL A 18 18.67 -17.10 -23.80
CA VAL A 18 18.17 -15.74 -24.09
C VAL A 18 18.98 -14.68 -23.34
N SER A 19 19.35 -14.91 -22.08
CA SER A 19 20.22 -14.00 -21.33
C SER A 19 21.65 -13.95 -21.88
N TYR A 20 22.28 -15.11 -22.12
CA TYR A 20 23.67 -15.17 -22.61
C TYR A 20 23.82 -14.51 -24.00
N ALA A 21 22.78 -14.59 -24.85
CA ALA A 21 22.77 -13.95 -26.16
C ALA A 21 22.65 -12.41 -26.13
N GLN A 22 22.53 -11.78 -24.96
CA GLN A 22 22.44 -10.31 -24.82
C GLN A 22 23.75 -9.62 -24.39
N GLU A 23 24.77 -10.35 -23.93
CA GLU A 23 25.93 -9.73 -23.25
C GLU A 23 27.24 -9.63 -24.07
N GLU A 24 27.48 -10.46 -25.10
CA GLU A 24 28.84 -10.60 -25.71
C GLU A 24 29.03 -10.17 -27.19
N ASP A 25 28.06 -9.58 -27.92
CA ASP A 25 28.30 -9.09 -29.30
C ASP A 25 27.62 -7.74 -29.66
N PRO A 26 28.38 -6.63 -29.80
CA PRO A 26 27.86 -5.31 -30.21
C PRO A 26 27.25 -5.23 -31.62
N VAL A 27 27.50 -6.21 -32.51
CA VAL A 27 27.09 -6.20 -33.92
C VAL A 27 25.61 -6.60 -34.09
N LEU A 28 25.01 -7.33 -33.15
CA LEU A 28 23.69 -7.97 -33.30
C LEU A 28 22.46 -7.04 -33.12
N LYS A 29 22.64 -5.71 -33.15
CA LYS A 29 21.66 -4.69 -32.69
C LYS A 29 20.29 -4.63 -33.40
N ARG A 30 20.03 -5.40 -34.45
CA ARG A 30 18.72 -5.44 -35.15
C ARG A 30 18.32 -6.85 -35.57
N GLN A 31 17.64 -7.54 -34.67
CA GLN A 31 16.85 -8.74 -34.97
C GLN A 31 15.37 -8.50 -34.67
N ARG A 32 14.47 -8.93 -35.56
CA ARG A 32 13.01 -8.91 -35.32
C ARG A 32 12.43 -10.30 -35.55
N PHE A 33 11.63 -10.78 -34.60
CA PHE A 33 10.90 -12.05 -34.68
C PHE A 33 9.41 -11.78 -34.95
N LEU A 34 8.84 -12.52 -35.91
CA LEU A 34 7.41 -12.52 -36.20
C LEU A 34 6.86 -13.95 -36.08
N THR A 35 5.76 -14.12 -35.35
CA THR A 35 5.09 -15.42 -35.17
C THR A 35 3.85 -15.49 -36.05
N LEU A 36 3.75 -16.52 -36.90
CA LEU A 36 2.64 -16.71 -37.82
C LEU A 36 1.75 -17.85 -37.33
N LYS A 37 0.58 -17.50 -36.79
CA LYS A 37 -0.36 -18.42 -36.11
C LYS A 37 -1.56 -18.73 -37.02
N GLY A 38 -1.44 -19.80 -37.81
CA GLY A 38 -2.58 -20.39 -38.53
C GLY A 38 -3.55 -21.04 -37.54
N SER A 39 -4.87 -20.86 -37.75
CA SER A 39 -5.91 -21.23 -36.78
C SER A 39 -6.05 -22.75 -36.52
N HIS A 40 -5.66 -23.60 -37.48
CA HIS A 40 -5.92 -25.05 -37.43
C HIS A 40 -4.72 -25.96 -37.73
N SER A 41 -3.48 -25.44 -37.80
CA SER A 41 -2.29 -26.26 -38.08
C SER A 41 -1.48 -26.59 -36.83
N LEU A 42 -1.08 -27.87 -36.68
CA LEU A 42 -0.17 -28.34 -35.61
C LEU A 42 1.27 -27.79 -35.73
N LYS A 43 1.61 -27.16 -36.87
CA LYS A 43 2.90 -26.49 -37.11
C LYS A 43 2.80 -24.99 -36.82
N ARG A 44 3.66 -24.48 -35.94
CA ARG A 44 3.94 -23.04 -35.79
C ARG A 44 4.94 -22.62 -36.86
N LYS A 45 4.77 -21.42 -37.44
CA LYS A 45 5.75 -20.81 -38.34
C LYS A 45 6.27 -19.52 -37.73
N PHE A 46 7.57 -19.28 -37.88
CA PHE A 46 8.22 -18.05 -37.40
C PHE A 46 9.04 -17.45 -38.52
N VAL A 47 9.29 -16.14 -38.43
CA VAL A 47 10.18 -15.41 -39.34
C VAL A 47 11.13 -14.58 -38.50
N LEU A 48 12.43 -14.80 -38.70
CA LEU A 48 13.50 -13.98 -38.15
C LEU A 48 14.04 -13.07 -39.25
N ILE A 49 14.12 -11.79 -38.96
CA ILE A 49 14.74 -10.77 -39.83
C ILE A 49 16.06 -10.36 -39.18
N LYS A 50 17.15 -10.40 -39.95
CA LYS A 50 18.47 -9.84 -39.59
C LYS A 50 18.91 -8.82 -40.63
N GLU A 51 19.41 -7.68 -40.18
CA GLU A 51 20.08 -6.69 -41.03
C GLU A 51 21.59 -6.95 -40.94
N VAL A 52 22.27 -7.20 -42.07
CA VAL A 52 23.69 -7.57 -42.12
C VAL A 52 24.33 -6.92 -43.35
N ASN A 53 25.27 -5.99 -43.15
CA ASN A 53 26.05 -5.33 -44.21
C ASN A 53 25.15 -4.83 -45.37
N ASP A 54 24.21 -3.94 -45.04
CA ASP A 54 23.19 -3.37 -45.94
C ASP A 54 22.26 -4.37 -46.66
N ASN A 55 22.31 -5.65 -46.28
CA ASN A 55 21.44 -6.71 -46.78
C ASN A 55 20.44 -7.14 -45.70
N TYR A 56 19.19 -7.34 -46.12
CA TYR A 56 18.13 -7.84 -45.24
C TYR A 56 18.01 -9.36 -45.42
N LYS A 57 18.29 -10.12 -44.37
CA LYS A 57 18.20 -11.59 -44.35
C LYS A 57 16.92 -12.03 -43.65
N ILE A 58 16.08 -12.79 -44.34
CA ILE A 58 14.84 -13.37 -43.80
C ILE A 58 15.01 -14.89 -43.68
N ILE A 59 14.83 -15.40 -42.46
CA ILE A 59 14.90 -16.83 -42.14
C ILE A 59 13.53 -17.29 -41.64
N HIS A 60 12.89 -18.18 -42.39
CA HIS A 60 11.63 -18.82 -42.02
C HIS A 60 11.91 -20.09 -41.24
N PHE A 61 11.25 -20.27 -40.11
CA PHE A 61 11.28 -21.48 -39.31
C PHE A 61 9.91 -22.15 -39.27
N SER A 62 9.91 -23.48 -39.14
CA SER A 62 8.72 -24.28 -38.83
C SER A 62 8.99 -25.10 -37.57
N GLN A 63 7.99 -25.27 -36.72
CA GLN A 63 8.06 -26.06 -35.49
C GLN A 63 6.79 -26.90 -35.33
N ASP A 64 6.94 -28.21 -35.26
CA ASP A 64 5.87 -29.15 -34.90
C ASP A 64 5.63 -29.17 -33.38
N ARG A 65 4.43 -29.60 -32.95
CA ARG A 65 4.01 -29.53 -31.54
C ARG A 65 4.76 -30.53 -30.64
N GLY A 66 5.96 -30.15 -30.22
CA GLY A 66 6.84 -30.92 -29.33
C GLY A 66 8.30 -30.91 -29.76
N ASP A 67 8.59 -30.49 -30.99
CA ASP A 67 9.92 -30.55 -31.61
C ASP A 67 10.66 -29.20 -31.57
N PHE A 68 11.94 -29.22 -31.94
CA PHE A 68 12.72 -28.00 -32.17
C PHE A 68 12.30 -27.31 -33.47
N ALA A 69 12.45 -25.98 -33.51
CA ALA A 69 12.19 -25.20 -34.72
C ALA A 69 13.31 -25.42 -35.75
N TYR A 70 12.96 -25.82 -36.98
CA TYR A 70 13.90 -26.02 -38.09
C TYR A 70 13.75 -24.91 -39.14
N ILE A 71 14.86 -24.54 -39.78
CA ILE A 71 14.84 -23.56 -40.89
C ILE A 71 14.12 -24.20 -42.08
N GLN A 72 13.01 -23.60 -42.50
CA GLN A 72 12.26 -24.01 -43.69
C GLN A 72 12.77 -23.31 -44.95
N LYS A 73 13.19 -22.04 -44.84
CA LYS A 73 13.71 -21.25 -45.97
C LYS A 73 14.55 -20.07 -45.49
N GLU A 74 15.63 -19.76 -46.20
CA GLU A 74 16.40 -18.53 -46.04
C GLU A 74 16.38 -17.71 -47.33
N MET A 75 16.35 -16.38 -47.23
CA MET A 75 16.39 -15.42 -48.35
C MET A 75 17.17 -14.16 -47.95
N SER A 76 17.86 -13.56 -48.91
CA SER A 76 18.57 -12.28 -48.73
C SER A 76 18.08 -11.25 -49.75
N PHE A 77 18.00 -9.98 -49.33
CA PHE A 77 17.57 -8.86 -50.16
C PHE A 77 18.60 -7.72 -50.09
N THR A 78 19.14 -7.34 -51.24
CA THR A 78 20.10 -6.22 -51.43
C THR A 78 19.42 -4.85 -51.51
N GLN A 79 18.09 -4.79 -51.42
CA GLN A 79 17.27 -3.59 -51.59
C GLN A 79 16.11 -3.64 -50.59
N LYS A 80 15.95 -2.58 -49.80
CA LYS A 80 14.95 -2.49 -48.72
C LYS A 80 13.53 -2.64 -49.26
N GLU A 81 13.25 -2.05 -50.41
CA GLU A 81 11.95 -2.04 -51.08
C GLU A 81 11.54 -3.45 -51.51
N ARG A 82 12.50 -4.30 -51.88
CA ARG A 82 12.24 -5.72 -52.22
C ARG A 82 11.96 -6.56 -50.98
N TYR A 83 12.63 -6.24 -49.87
CA TYR A 83 12.40 -6.84 -48.55
C TYR A 83 11.00 -6.47 -48.01
N GLU A 84 10.63 -5.18 -48.06
CA GLU A 84 9.30 -4.70 -47.66
C GLU A 84 8.20 -5.23 -48.58
N ALA A 85 8.40 -5.24 -49.90
CA ALA A 85 7.47 -5.87 -50.85
C ALA A 85 7.41 -7.40 -50.75
N TYR A 86 8.34 -8.05 -50.03
CA TYR A 86 8.23 -9.46 -49.65
C TYR A 86 7.42 -9.61 -48.36
N LEU A 87 7.73 -8.85 -47.30
CA LEU A 87 6.97 -8.87 -46.05
C LEU A 87 5.50 -8.49 -46.26
N LEU A 88 5.21 -7.48 -47.09
CA LEU A 88 3.84 -7.09 -47.42
C LEU A 88 3.08 -8.21 -48.15
N ARG A 89 3.75 -8.97 -49.04
CA ARG A 89 3.15 -10.15 -49.69
C ARG A 89 2.94 -11.31 -48.70
N LEU A 90 3.88 -11.53 -47.79
CA LEU A 90 3.75 -12.54 -46.74
C LEU A 90 2.59 -12.20 -45.79
N ASN A 91 2.48 -10.94 -45.36
CA ASN A 91 1.38 -10.45 -44.53
C ASN A 91 0.03 -10.60 -45.27
N ASN A 92 -0.05 -10.19 -46.54
CA ASN A 92 -1.25 -10.39 -47.37
C ASN A 92 -1.61 -11.86 -47.65
N GLN A 93 -0.67 -12.80 -47.49
CA GLN A 93 -0.96 -14.23 -47.51
C GLN A 93 -1.46 -14.71 -46.13
N VAL A 94 -0.78 -14.31 -45.05
CA VAL A 94 -1.18 -14.64 -43.67
C VAL A 94 -2.58 -14.11 -43.36
N LEU A 95 -2.91 -12.87 -43.70
CA LEU A 95 -4.24 -12.27 -43.51
C LEU A 95 -5.35 -12.95 -44.33
N LYS A 96 -5.01 -13.74 -45.37
CA LYS A 96 -5.98 -14.61 -46.08
C LYS A 96 -6.14 -15.98 -45.41
N GLU A 97 -5.16 -16.42 -44.63
CA GLU A 97 -5.13 -17.71 -43.93
C GLU A 97 -5.52 -17.60 -42.44
N SER A 98 -5.42 -16.40 -41.84
CA SER A 98 -5.73 -16.09 -40.43
C SER A 98 -5.89 -14.55 -40.26
N PRO A 99 -7.10 -14.00 -40.02
CA PRO A 99 -7.37 -12.56 -40.10
C PRO A 99 -7.09 -11.78 -38.79
N LEU A 100 -6.05 -12.13 -38.04
CA LEU A 100 -5.69 -11.48 -36.77
C LEU A 100 -4.27 -10.85 -36.87
N LEU A 101 -4.12 -9.69 -36.21
CA LEU A 101 -3.04 -8.71 -36.41
C LEU A 101 -1.64 -9.14 -35.89
N PRO A 102 -0.59 -8.37 -36.22
CA PRO A 102 -0.14 -7.36 -35.24
C PRO A 102 0.11 -5.96 -35.83
N ASP A 103 0.29 -4.98 -34.94
CA ASP A 103 0.42 -3.55 -35.25
C ASP A 103 1.75 -3.15 -35.89
N TRP A 104 1.69 -2.16 -36.78
CA TRP A 104 2.81 -1.33 -37.24
C TRP A 104 2.43 0.15 -37.02
N GLU A 105 3.40 1.04 -36.85
CA GLU A 105 3.14 2.49 -36.97
C GLU A 105 2.83 2.82 -38.43
N ILE A 106 1.58 3.21 -38.70
CA ILE A 106 1.06 3.51 -40.04
C ILE A 106 1.00 5.04 -40.20
N SER A 107 1.47 5.56 -41.34
CA SER A 107 1.45 7.00 -41.61
C SER A 107 0.00 7.53 -41.71
N GLU A 108 -0.25 8.78 -41.33
CA GLU A 108 -1.59 9.39 -41.46
C GLU A 108 -2.13 9.33 -42.90
N THR A 109 -1.24 9.45 -43.89
CA THR A 109 -1.54 9.29 -45.31
C THR A 109 -2.07 7.90 -45.65
N ASP A 110 -1.51 6.84 -45.06
CA ASP A 110 -1.96 5.47 -45.27
C ASP A 110 -3.27 5.18 -44.51
N ILE A 111 -3.49 5.77 -43.33
CA ILE A 111 -4.77 5.66 -42.61
C ILE A 111 -5.92 6.20 -43.47
N SER A 112 -5.77 7.40 -44.04
CA SER A 112 -6.78 7.98 -44.94
C SER A 112 -7.00 7.15 -46.21
N GLN A 113 -6.02 6.36 -46.63
CA GLN A 113 -6.12 5.44 -47.77
C GLN A 113 -6.80 4.12 -47.37
N MET A 114 -6.54 3.61 -46.16
CA MET A 114 -7.15 2.39 -45.62
C MET A 114 -8.62 2.58 -45.24
N GLU A 115 -9.00 3.70 -44.62
CA GLU A 115 -10.40 4.04 -44.32
C GLU A 115 -11.26 4.04 -45.59
N LYS A 116 -10.78 4.69 -46.66
CA LYS A 116 -11.43 4.71 -47.99
C LYS A 116 -11.56 3.32 -48.62
N ASN A 117 -10.66 2.39 -48.31
CA ASN A 117 -10.67 1.03 -48.87
C ASN A 117 -11.50 0.04 -48.02
N HIS A 118 -11.45 0.11 -46.69
CA HIS A 118 -12.33 -0.68 -45.80
C HIS A 118 -13.80 -0.27 -45.93
N ALA A 119 -14.08 1.00 -46.26
CA ALA A 119 -15.43 1.45 -46.60
C ALA A 119 -16.10 0.58 -47.68
N ARG A 120 -15.34 0.06 -48.67
CA ARG A 120 -15.87 -0.61 -49.87
C ARG A 120 -16.29 -2.08 -49.70
N LYS A 121 -15.94 -2.77 -48.62
CA LYS A 121 -16.19 -4.23 -48.48
C LYS A 121 -17.38 -4.63 -47.59
N GLY A 122 -18.02 -3.67 -46.93
CA GLY A 122 -19.21 -3.88 -46.10
C GLY A 122 -20.20 -2.74 -46.30
N ILE A 123 -20.81 -2.68 -47.48
CA ILE A 123 -21.82 -1.67 -47.82
C ILE A 123 -23.20 -2.31 -47.65
N PHE A 124 -23.88 -1.96 -46.56
CA PHE A 124 -25.34 -1.98 -46.57
C PHE A 124 -25.79 -0.74 -47.34
N ASP A 125 -26.67 -0.89 -48.32
CA ASP A 125 -27.28 0.27 -48.96
C ASP A 125 -28.39 0.82 -48.04
N PHE A 126 -28.23 2.06 -47.60
CA PHE A 126 -29.15 2.74 -46.69
C PHE A 126 -30.36 3.37 -47.41
N ARG A 127 -30.38 3.37 -48.75
CA ARG A 127 -31.25 4.25 -49.53
C ARG A 127 -32.65 3.66 -49.74
N ARG A 128 -33.52 3.95 -48.76
CA ARG A 128 -35.01 3.80 -48.73
C ARG A 128 -35.55 2.40 -48.42
N GLY A 129 -36.60 2.35 -47.60
CA GLY A 129 -37.42 1.15 -47.34
C GLY A 129 -36.87 0.15 -46.31
N HIS A 130 -35.67 0.34 -45.78
CA HIS A 130 -35.08 -0.56 -44.80
C HIS A 130 -35.61 -0.30 -43.37
N LYS A 131 -36.35 -1.27 -42.83
CA LYS A 131 -36.87 -1.23 -41.45
C LYS A 131 -35.71 -1.20 -40.44
N THR A 132 -35.57 -0.09 -39.72
CA THR A 132 -34.65 0.09 -38.59
C THR A 132 -35.20 -0.54 -37.30
N LEU A 133 -34.40 -0.60 -36.23
CA LEU A 133 -34.91 -0.80 -34.87
C LEU A 133 -35.67 0.46 -34.41
N TRP A 134 -35.01 1.61 -34.41
CA TRP A 134 -35.62 2.94 -34.25
C TRP A 134 -34.97 3.96 -35.19
N GLU A 135 -35.58 5.14 -35.28
CA GLU A 135 -35.10 6.27 -36.07
C GLU A 135 -34.21 7.17 -35.22
N ILE A 136 -33.11 7.65 -35.79
CA ILE A 136 -32.21 8.59 -35.12
C ILE A 136 -32.81 10.00 -35.22
N LYS A 137 -32.91 10.66 -34.07
CA LYS A 137 -33.38 12.05 -33.91
C LYS A 137 -32.28 12.96 -33.35
N HIS A 138 -31.33 12.39 -32.62
CA HIS A 138 -30.25 13.10 -31.94
C HIS A 138 -28.93 12.33 -32.07
N SER A 139 -27.80 13.01 -31.87
CA SER A 139 -26.45 12.43 -31.87
C SER A 139 -25.83 12.56 -30.47
N TRP A 140 -24.96 11.63 -30.10
CA TRP A 140 -24.23 11.70 -28.83
C TRP A 140 -23.28 12.90 -28.80
N ASN A 141 -23.31 13.61 -27.67
CA ASN A 141 -22.43 14.69 -27.25
C ASN A 141 -22.44 14.72 -25.71
N GLU A 142 -21.62 15.57 -25.06
CA GLU A 142 -21.58 15.61 -23.59
C GLU A 142 -22.95 15.93 -22.96
N GLN A 143 -23.75 16.83 -23.55
CA GLN A 143 -25.12 17.11 -23.07
C GLN A 143 -26.02 15.86 -23.04
N TRP A 144 -25.80 14.89 -23.93
CA TRP A 144 -26.51 13.61 -23.90
C TRP A 144 -25.87 12.57 -22.97
N GLU A 145 -24.59 12.71 -22.62
CA GLU A 145 -23.97 11.97 -21.51
C GLU A 145 -24.46 12.48 -20.15
N ASP A 146 -24.60 13.79 -19.97
CA ASP A 146 -25.14 14.40 -18.74
C ASP A 146 -26.58 13.93 -18.50
N LYS A 147 -27.43 13.98 -19.54
CA LYS A 147 -28.80 13.45 -19.52
C LYS A 147 -28.86 11.94 -19.31
N TYR A 148 -27.84 11.19 -19.76
CA TYR A 148 -27.74 9.75 -19.53
C TYR A 148 -27.42 9.45 -18.07
N GLY A 149 -26.49 10.19 -17.47
CA GLY A 149 -26.20 10.14 -16.04
C GLY A 149 -27.42 10.51 -15.19
N GLN A 150 -28.05 11.66 -15.47
CA GLN A 150 -29.28 12.09 -14.79
C GLN A 150 -30.39 11.04 -14.89
N TRP A 151 -30.63 10.48 -16.09
CA TRP A 151 -31.66 9.45 -16.27
C TRP A 151 -31.37 8.19 -15.46
N ILE A 152 -30.10 7.78 -15.32
CA ILE A 152 -29.72 6.68 -14.43
C ILE A 152 -30.11 6.99 -12.98
N THR A 153 -29.67 8.14 -12.44
CA THR A 153 -29.98 8.54 -11.06
C THR A 153 -31.49 8.59 -10.78
N GLU A 154 -32.29 9.07 -11.75
CA GLU A 154 -33.74 9.23 -11.60
C GLU A 154 -34.57 7.96 -11.86
N ASN A 155 -34.07 6.99 -12.65
CA ASN A 155 -34.89 5.90 -13.19
C ASN A 155 -34.33 4.49 -12.99
N VAL A 156 -33.04 4.33 -12.67
CA VAL A 156 -32.34 3.02 -12.66
C VAL A 156 -31.99 2.60 -11.24
N ASP A 157 -33.01 2.10 -10.54
CA ASP A 157 -32.90 1.50 -9.21
C ASP A 157 -32.38 0.04 -9.25
N ARG A 158 -32.17 -0.57 -8.06
CA ARG A 158 -31.79 -2.01 -7.95
C ARG A 158 -32.80 -2.95 -8.62
N GLN A 159 -34.07 -2.58 -8.77
CA GLN A 159 -35.12 -3.43 -9.35
C GLN A 159 -35.34 -3.20 -10.86
N PHE A 160 -34.62 -2.26 -11.50
CA PHE A 160 -34.90 -1.79 -12.87
C PHE A 160 -35.13 -2.91 -13.88
N PHE A 161 -34.19 -3.85 -14.03
CA PHE A 161 -34.33 -4.95 -14.99
C PHE A 161 -35.39 -5.98 -14.57
N GLN A 162 -35.55 -6.23 -13.27
CA GLN A 162 -36.57 -7.13 -12.72
C GLN A 162 -37.99 -6.61 -13.03
N LYS A 163 -38.21 -5.31 -12.84
CA LYS A 163 -39.46 -4.56 -13.14
C LYS A 163 -39.91 -4.66 -14.60
N PHE A 164 -38.97 -4.88 -15.52
CA PHE A 164 -39.24 -5.06 -16.96
C PHE A 164 -39.05 -6.52 -17.43
N GLY A 165 -38.80 -7.47 -16.54
CA GLY A 165 -38.62 -8.90 -16.87
C GLY A 165 -37.37 -9.20 -17.71
N ILE A 166 -36.34 -8.35 -17.64
CA ILE A 166 -35.14 -8.45 -18.47
C ILE A 166 -34.08 -9.27 -17.74
N SER A 167 -33.56 -10.30 -18.40
CA SER A 167 -32.50 -11.15 -17.88
C SER A 167 -31.13 -10.56 -18.20
N THR A 168 -30.28 -10.40 -17.18
CA THR A 168 -28.97 -9.73 -17.28
C THR A 168 -27.85 -10.45 -16.50
N ASP A 169 -26.66 -10.49 -17.08
CA ASP A 169 -25.37 -10.56 -16.37
C ASP A 169 -24.70 -9.17 -16.28
N CYS A 170 -23.43 -9.13 -15.84
CA CYS A 170 -22.67 -7.89 -15.66
C CYS A 170 -22.53 -7.03 -16.94
N ALA A 171 -22.27 -7.67 -18.09
CA ALA A 171 -22.11 -6.99 -19.38
C ALA A 171 -23.48 -6.54 -19.92
N ASP A 172 -24.50 -7.41 -19.77
CA ASP A 172 -25.87 -7.11 -20.15
C ASP A 172 -26.43 -5.88 -19.43
N ALA A 173 -26.19 -5.76 -18.12
CA ALA A 173 -26.70 -4.64 -17.33
C ALA A 173 -26.18 -3.30 -17.88
N VAL A 174 -24.86 -3.22 -18.06
CA VAL A 174 -24.16 -2.04 -18.58
C VAL A 174 -24.63 -1.67 -20.00
N LEU A 175 -24.74 -2.66 -20.89
CA LEU A 175 -25.20 -2.43 -22.27
C LEU A 175 -26.70 -2.12 -22.33
N GLY A 176 -27.51 -2.78 -21.51
CA GLY A 176 -28.96 -2.63 -21.49
C GLY A 176 -29.41 -1.24 -21.07
N ILE A 177 -28.80 -0.67 -20.03
CA ILE A 177 -29.06 0.72 -19.61
C ILE A 177 -28.74 1.70 -20.75
N ARG A 178 -27.59 1.53 -21.43
CA ARG A 178 -27.19 2.37 -22.58
C ARG A 178 -28.14 2.23 -23.77
N TRP A 179 -28.53 1.00 -24.12
CA TRP A 179 -29.46 0.70 -25.22
C TRP A 179 -30.87 1.23 -24.97
N ILE A 180 -31.38 1.11 -23.75
CA ILE A 180 -32.72 1.58 -23.37
C ILE A 180 -32.77 3.11 -23.44
N PHE A 181 -31.78 3.81 -22.87
CA PHE A 181 -31.71 5.27 -22.99
C PHE A 181 -31.60 5.74 -24.44
N ALA A 182 -30.79 5.08 -25.27
CA ALA A 182 -30.66 5.40 -26.69
C ALA A 182 -31.97 5.21 -27.46
N ARG A 183 -32.73 4.15 -27.15
CA ARG A 183 -34.06 3.87 -27.73
C ARG A 183 -35.15 4.83 -27.24
N ILE A 184 -35.09 5.31 -26.00
CA ILE A 184 -36.00 6.35 -25.48
C ILE A 184 -35.75 7.67 -26.22
N ASN A 185 -34.49 8.09 -26.31
CA ASN A 185 -34.10 9.41 -26.80
C ASN A 185 -33.79 9.47 -28.31
N GLY A 186 -33.95 8.37 -29.05
CA GLY A 186 -33.66 8.35 -30.50
C GLY A 186 -32.19 8.66 -30.84
N LEU A 187 -31.26 8.22 -29.99
CA LEU A 187 -29.82 8.32 -30.23
C LEU A 187 -29.35 7.09 -31.04
N PRO A 188 -28.24 7.18 -31.81
CA PRO A 188 -27.63 6.01 -32.43
C PRO A 188 -27.06 5.07 -31.36
N VAL A 189 -26.97 3.78 -31.68
CA VAL A 189 -26.22 2.81 -30.87
C VAL A 189 -25.36 1.92 -31.76
N ALA A 190 -24.20 1.51 -31.27
CA ALA A 190 -23.32 0.55 -31.89
C ALA A 190 -22.50 -0.16 -30.81
N ASN A 191 -22.40 -1.49 -30.88
CA ASN A 191 -21.56 -2.31 -30.01
C ASN A 191 -20.96 -3.49 -30.76
N HIS A 192 -19.74 -3.89 -30.43
CA HIS A 192 -19.11 -5.09 -31.00
C HIS A 192 -19.77 -6.37 -30.44
N ILE A 193 -20.07 -7.34 -31.30
CA ILE A 193 -20.53 -8.68 -30.89
C ILE A 193 -19.40 -9.72 -30.94
N ALA A 194 -19.31 -10.57 -29.92
CA ALA A 194 -18.14 -11.42 -29.65
C ALA A 194 -17.87 -12.46 -30.76
N THR A 195 -18.90 -12.86 -31.50
CA THR A 195 -18.81 -13.88 -32.56
C THR A 195 -18.17 -13.39 -33.86
N THR A 196 -18.21 -12.09 -34.16
CA THR A 196 -17.69 -11.54 -35.43
C THR A 196 -16.83 -10.29 -35.28
N GLN A 197 -16.85 -9.63 -34.12
CA GLN A 197 -16.28 -8.29 -33.91
C GLN A 197 -16.83 -7.23 -34.90
N GLU A 198 -18.04 -7.45 -35.43
CA GLU A 198 -18.76 -6.44 -36.20
C GLU A 198 -19.62 -5.57 -35.27
N LEU A 199 -19.85 -4.31 -35.66
CA LEU A 199 -20.76 -3.41 -34.94
C LEU A 199 -22.23 -3.81 -35.19
N PHE A 200 -22.91 -4.24 -34.14
CA PHE A 200 -24.36 -4.36 -34.11
C PHE A 200 -24.98 -3.01 -33.72
N THR A 201 -25.97 -2.52 -34.49
CA THR A 201 -26.44 -1.13 -34.43
C THR A 201 -27.97 -1.00 -34.47
N ASN A 202 -28.51 0.22 -34.27
CA ASN A 202 -29.94 0.50 -34.47
C ASN A 202 -30.44 0.28 -35.92
N TYR A 203 -29.54 0.07 -36.89
CA TYR A 203 -29.85 -0.31 -38.27
C TYR A 203 -29.79 -1.83 -38.53
N THR A 204 -29.20 -2.62 -37.63
CA THR A 204 -28.94 -4.04 -37.84
C THR A 204 -30.22 -4.87 -37.61
N VAL A 205 -31.06 -5.00 -38.65
CA VAL A 205 -32.33 -5.76 -38.59
C VAL A 205 -32.28 -7.01 -39.48
N PRO A 206 -31.94 -8.19 -38.91
CA PRO A 206 -32.01 -9.49 -39.58
C PRO A 206 -33.35 -9.74 -40.29
N LYS A 207 -33.31 -10.41 -41.45
CA LYS A 207 -34.50 -10.70 -42.28
C LYS A 207 -35.65 -11.32 -41.46
N LYS A 208 -35.33 -12.21 -40.50
CA LYS A 208 -36.30 -12.87 -39.60
C LYS A 208 -37.08 -11.90 -38.70
N TRP A 209 -36.50 -10.76 -38.31
CA TRP A 209 -37.15 -9.79 -37.41
C TRP A 209 -38.03 -8.76 -38.13
N ARG A 210 -38.01 -8.72 -39.47
CA ARG A 210 -38.78 -7.74 -40.25
C ARG A 210 -40.30 -7.81 -39.97
N LYS A 211 -40.82 -8.97 -39.54
CA LYS A 211 -42.23 -9.18 -39.15
C LYS A 211 -42.56 -8.86 -37.68
N ILE A 212 -41.58 -8.69 -36.79
CA ILE A 212 -41.83 -8.41 -35.36
C ILE A 212 -42.39 -6.98 -35.21
N PRO A 213 -43.47 -6.75 -34.44
CA PRO A 213 -44.05 -5.41 -34.29
C PRO A 213 -43.12 -4.44 -33.57
N LYS A 214 -43.29 -3.14 -33.89
CA LYS A 214 -42.76 -2.03 -33.08
C LYS A 214 -43.87 -1.48 -32.18
N ALA A 215 -43.49 -0.78 -31.12
CA ALA A 215 -44.37 0.09 -30.34
C ALA A 215 -43.57 1.34 -29.93
N ASP A 216 -44.22 2.46 -29.63
CA ASP A 216 -43.50 3.69 -29.25
C ASP A 216 -42.76 3.54 -27.91
N ILE A 217 -43.46 2.97 -26.92
CA ILE A 217 -42.97 2.65 -25.58
C ILE A 217 -41.97 1.48 -25.66
N TRP A 218 -40.72 1.72 -25.26
CA TRP A 218 -39.61 0.78 -25.44
C TRP A 218 -39.85 -0.61 -24.83
N HIS A 219 -40.45 -0.71 -23.63
CA HIS A 219 -40.72 -1.98 -22.95
C HIS A 219 -41.95 -2.72 -23.53
N ARG A 220 -42.59 -2.18 -24.58
CA ARG A 220 -43.64 -2.83 -25.37
C ARG A 220 -43.20 -3.07 -26.82
N ASP A 221 -42.04 -2.54 -27.21
CA ASP A 221 -41.46 -2.66 -28.55
C ASP A 221 -40.77 -4.02 -28.69
N GLN A 222 -41.53 -5.03 -29.15
CA GLN A 222 -41.04 -6.40 -29.29
C GLN A 222 -39.80 -6.49 -30.21
N LEU A 223 -39.69 -5.63 -31.23
CA LEU A 223 -38.52 -5.59 -32.10
C LEU A 223 -37.29 -5.05 -31.35
N PHE A 224 -37.44 -3.97 -30.57
CA PHE A 224 -36.36 -3.47 -29.72
C PHE A 224 -35.94 -4.51 -28.69
N LEU A 225 -36.88 -5.11 -27.94
CA LEU A 225 -36.58 -6.12 -26.92
C LEU A 225 -35.91 -7.37 -27.51
N THR A 226 -36.31 -7.78 -28.72
CA THR A 226 -35.63 -8.88 -29.45
C THR A 226 -34.19 -8.53 -29.79
N ALA A 227 -33.92 -7.30 -30.23
CA ALA A 227 -32.59 -6.84 -30.58
C ALA A 227 -31.68 -6.64 -29.36
N LEU A 228 -32.21 -6.01 -28.31
CA LEU A 228 -31.56 -5.85 -27.02
C LEU A 228 -31.16 -7.22 -26.44
N ASN A 229 -32.08 -8.18 -26.41
CA ASN A 229 -31.79 -9.53 -25.93
C ASN A 229 -30.72 -10.26 -26.76
N TYR A 230 -30.69 -10.01 -28.07
CA TYR A 230 -29.70 -10.59 -28.99
C TYR A 230 -28.29 -10.03 -28.79
N VAL A 231 -28.16 -8.69 -28.65
CA VAL A 231 -26.88 -8.04 -28.35
C VAL A 231 -26.35 -8.50 -27.01
N MET A 232 -27.19 -8.50 -25.98
CA MET A 232 -26.88 -9.04 -24.64
C MET A 232 -26.40 -10.50 -24.74
N SER A 233 -27.10 -11.37 -25.48
CA SER A 233 -26.66 -12.77 -25.69
C SER A 233 -25.36 -12.98 -26.50
N LEU A 234 -24.75 -11.92 -27.03
CA LEU A 234 -23.53 -11.99 -27.86
C LEU A 234 -22.44 -10.99 -27.42
N ALA A 235 -22.66 -10.24 -26.34
CA ALA A 235 -21.69 -9.32 -25.78
C ALA A 235 -20.93 -9.95 -24.61
N SER A 236 -19.87 -9.28 -24.15
CA SER A 236 -19.12 -9.65 -22.95
C SER A 236 -18.31 -8.45 -22.47
N THR A 237 -17.68 -8.56 -21.30
CA THR A 237 -16.64 -7.63 -20.82
C THR A 237 -15.60 -7.31 -21.91
N ARG A 238 -15.18 -8.33 -22.66
CA ARG A 238 -14.20 -8.23 -23.76
C ARG A 238 -14.68 -7.43 -24.97
N THR A 239 -15.98 -7.43 -25.27
CA THR A 239 -16.50 -6.61 -26.37
C THR A 239 -16.78 -5.17 -25.92
N ILE A 240 -17.27 -4.99 -24.69
CA ILE A 240 -17.43 -3.66 -24.08
C ILE A 240 -16.10 -2.89 -24.12
N LYS A 241 -14.97 -3.56 -23.83
CA LYS A 241 -13.62 -2.99 -23.96
C LYS A 241 -13.39 -2.28 -25.31
N LEU A 242 -13.81 -2.88 -26.43
CA LEU A 242 -13.68 -2.31 -27.79
C LEU A 242 -14.62 -1.12 -28.04
N ASP A 243 -15.75 -1.09 -27.33
CA ASP A 243 -16.79 -0.06 -27.39
C ASP A 243 -16.51 1.15 -26.49
N THR A 244 -15.41 1.13 -25.73
CA THR A 244 -15.13 2.08 -24.64
C THR A 244 -13.74 2.71 -24.74
N TYR A 245 -13.47 3.69 -23.87
CA TYR A 245 -12.17 4.34 -23.72
C TYR A 245 -11.89 4.72 -22.27
N PRO A 246 -10.62 4.80 -21.82
CA PRO A 246 -10.26 5.19 -20.46
C PRO A 246 -10.45 6.69 -20.22
N VAL A 247 -10.96 7.03 -19.03
CA VAL A 247 -11.28 8.40 -18.62
C VAL A 247 -10.33 8.95 -17.56
N GLU A 248 -10.31 10.27 -17.43
CA GLU A 248 -9.66 10.98 -16.33
C GLU A 248 -10.28 10.61 -14.96
N LEU A 249 -9.46 10.57 -13.91
CA LEU A 249 -9.91 10.33 -12.54
C LEU A 249 -10.33 11.65 -11.86
N SER A 250 -11.32 12.33 -12.45
CA SER A 250 -11.89 13.61 -11.99
C SER A 250 -13.41 13.51 -11.78
N ARG A 251 -14.03 14.52 -11.14
CA ARG A 251 -15.49 14.56 -10.94
C ARG A 251 -16.28 14.45 -12.27
N THR A 252 -15.74 15.01 -13.36
CA THR A 252 -16.31 14.93 -14.70
C THR A 252 -16.10 13.56 -15.34
N GLY A 253 -14.86 13.04 -15.28
CA GLY A 253 -14.50 11.74 -15.83
C GLY A 253 -15.22 10.57 -15.15
N LEU A 254 -15.49 10.68 -13.85
CA LEU A 254 -16.13 9.66 -12.99
C LEU A 254 -17.58 9.99 -12.62
N SER A 255 -18.30 10.65 -13.53
CA SER A 255 -19.73 10.94 -13.42
C SER A 255 -20.62 9.68 -13.53
N VAL A 256 -21.93 9.82 -13.24
CA VAL A 256 -22.90 8.73 -13.36
C VAL A 256 -23.00 8.22 -14.82
N GLY A 257 -23.16 6.91 -15.00
CA GLY A 257 -23.21 6.24 -16.30
C GLY A 257 -21.84 5.90 -16.91
N ARG A 258 -20.73 6.29 -16.25
CA ARG A 258 -19.38 5.78 -16.53
C ARG A 258 -19.25 4.33 -16.05
N LEU A 259 -18.26 3.61 -16.56
CA LEU A 259 -18.10 2.17 -16.32
C LEU A 259 -16.85 1.87 -15.50
N ILE A 260 -16.87 0.75 -14.79
CA ILE A 260 -15.71 0.16 -14.12
C ILE A 260 -15.61 -1.29 -14.63
N LEU A 261 -14.51 -1.61 -15.29
CA LEU A 261 -14.20 -2.92 -15.87
C LEU A 261 -13.11 -3.60 -15.04
N THR A 262 -13.27 -4.90 -14.80
CA THR A 262 -12.24 -5.78 -14.23
C THR A 262 -12.21 -7.11 -15.00
N GLU A 263 -11.14 -7.34 -15.76
CA GLU A 263 -10.77 -8.56 -16.48
C GLU A 263 -9.45 -9.07 -15.88
N ASN A 264 -9.52 -10.09 -15.02
CA ASN A 264 -8.35 -10.83 -14.56
C ASN A 264 -8.49 -12.32 -14.90
N ASN A 265 -7.46 -13.12 -14.62
CA ASN A 265 -7.45 -14.55 -14.98
C ASN A 265 -8.57 -15.37 -14.33
N ASP A 266 -9.10 -14.92 -13.18
CA ASP A 266 -10.06 -15.66 -12.36
C ASP A 266 -11.50 -15.12 -12.50
N SER A 267 -11.66 -13.90 -13.01
CA SER A 267 -12.96 -13.23 -13.08
C SER A 267 -13.02 -12.13 -14.14
N ASN A 268 -14.19 -12.02 -14.78
CA ASN A 268 -14.55 -10.94 -15.68
C ASN A 268 -15.83 -10.28 -15.14
N HIS A 269 -15.74 -9.00 -14.78
CA HIS A 269 -16.86 -8.22 -14.27
C HIS A 269 -16.86 -6.80 -14.87
N VAL A 270 -18.04 -6.24 -15.07
CA VAL A 270 -18.20 -4.84 -15.45
C VAL A 270 -19.44 -4.26 -14.78
N LYS A 271 -19.34 -3.01 -14.34
CA LYS A 271 -20.38 -2.29 -13.61
C LYS A 271 -20.45 -0.84 -14.06
N PHE A 272 -21.56 -0.17 -13.81
CA PHE A 272 -21.70 1.27 -14.09
C PHE A 272 -21.81 2.06 -12.79
N ILE A 273 -21.24 3.27 -12.77
CA ILE A 273 -21.42 4.24 -11.69
C ILE A 273 -22.89 4.67 -11.72
N SER A 274 -23.61 4.40 -10.64
CA SER A 274 -25.05 4.67 -10.52
C SER A 274 -25.34 5.94 -9.73
N GLU A 275 -24.46 6.27 -8.80
CA GLU A 275 -24.55 7.43 -7.92
C GLU A 275 -23.15 8.00 -7.72
N ASN A 276 -23.07 9.32 -7.61
CA ASN A 276 -21.91 9.99 -7.06
C ASN A 276 -22.35 10.95 -5.94
N HIS A 277 -21.51 11.09 -4.93
CA HIS A 277 -21.78 11.88 -3.73
C HIS A 277 -20.55 12.72 -3.41
N PHE A 278 -20.07 13.50 -4.37
CA PHE A 278 -18.81 14.25 -4.25
C PHE A 278 -18.84 15.28 -3.11
N ASP A 279 -19.99 15.92 -2.90
CA ASP A 279 -20.16 17.07 -1.99
C ASP A 279 -20.74 16.69 -0.61
N ASP A 280 -21.08 15.42 -0.37
CA ASP A 280 -21.52 14.92 0.95
C ASP A 280 -20.32 14.27 1.67
N PRO A 281 -19.76 14.86 2.75
CA PRO A 281 -18.58 14.31 3.42
C PRO A 281 -18.84 12.98 4.15
N THR A 282 -20.11 12.58 4.37
CA THR A 282 -20.47 11.32 5.02
C THR A 282 -20.50 10.13 4.08
N GLN A 283 -20.64 10.36 2.77
CA GLN A 283 -20.71 9.29 1.78
C GLN A 283 -19.33 8.91 1.22
N LEU A 284 -19.24 7.77 0.54
CA LEU A 284 -18.14 7.49 -0.40
C LEU A 284 -18.45 8.14 -1.76
N PRO A 285 -17.44 8.59 -2.53
CA PRO A 285 -17.67 9.47 -3.69
C PRO A 285 -18.42 8.79 -4.83
N LEU A 286 -18.36 7.46 -4.94
CA LEU A 286 -18.89 6.67 -6.06
C LEU A 286 -19.55 5.39 -5.56
N PHE A 287 -20.79 5.14 -6.00
CA PHE A 287 -21.45 3.84 -5.91
C PHE A 287 -21.76 3.31 -7.31
N SER A 288 -21.88 2.00 -7.41
CA SER A 288 -21.97 1.30 -8.69
C SER A 288 -23.05 0.23 -8.67
N LEU A 289 -23.74 0.05 -9.79
CA LEU A 289 -24.70 -1.03 -10.00
C LEU A 289 -24.14 -2.07 -10.99
N SER A 290 -24.37 -3.35 -10.69
CA SER A 290 -24.00 -4.48 -11.54
C SER A 290 -25.02 -5.61 -11.48
N SER A 291 -25.01 -6.49 -12.48
CA SER A 291 -25.63 -7.83 -12.35
C SER A 291 -24.53 -8.88 -12.30
N THR A 292 -24.89 -10.12 -11.94
CA THR A 292 -23.96 -11.23 -11.73
C THR A 292 -24.36 -12.44 -12.56
N VAL A 293 -23.40 -13.31 -12.91
CA VAL A 293 -23.67 -14.58 -13.60
C VAL A 293 -24.42 -15.56 -12.67
N PRO A 294 -25.27 -16.48 -13.19
CA PRO A 294 -25.74 -16.60 -14.58
C PRO A 294 -26.59 -15.40 -15.04
N ARG A 295 -26.77 -15.25 -16.35
CA ARG A 295 -27.75 -14.32 -16.93
C ARG A 295 -29.18 -14.70 -16.49
N LYS A 296 -29.69 -14.06 -15.43
CA LYS A 296 -31.05 -14.29 -14.85
C LYS A 296 -31.79 -12.96 -14.62
N VAL A 297 -33.11 -12.98 -14.53
CA VAL A 297 -33.90 -11.82 -14.09
C VAL A 297 -33.69 -11.65 -12.58
N ARG A 298 -32.96 -10.61 -12.17
CA ARG A 298 -32.59 -10.37 -10.77
C ARG A 298 -32.56 -8.87 -10.45
N PRO A 299 -32.60 -8.47 -9.17
CA PRO A 299 -32.14 -7.15 -8.75
C PRO A 299 -30.67 -6.95 -9.11
N LEU A 300 -30.30 -5.72 -9.43
CA LEU A 300 -28.92 -5.27 -9.51
C LEU A 300 -28.31 -5.20 -8.09
N VAL A 301 -27.03 -5.55 -8.02
CA VAL A 301 -26.18 -5.38 -6.86
C VAL A 301 -25.70 -3.93 -6.83
N ARG A 302 -25.91 -3.24 -5.70
CA ARG A 302 -25.25 -1.97 -5.39
C ARG A 302 -23.92 -2.30 -4.69
N GLU A 303 -22.84 -1.69 -5.14
CA GLU A 303 -21.50 -1.86 -4.58
C GLU A 303 -20.82 -0.51 -4.42
N VAL A 304 -20.06 -0.35 -3.34
CA VAL A 304 -19.23 0.84 -3.12
C VAL A 304 -17.89 0.69 -3.85
N VAL A 305 -17.34 1.78 -4.37
CA VAL A 305 -16.05 1.75 -5.09
C VAL A 305 -14.91 1.96 -4.10
N MET A 306 -14.49 0.89 -3.42
CA MET A 306 -13.48 0.91 -2.33
C MET A 306 -12.20 0.12 -2.65
N ASP A 307 -11.90 -0.12 -3.93
CA ASP A 307 -10.74 -0.93 -4.29
C ASP A 307 -9.43 -0.22 -3.91
N GLN A 308 -8.57 -0.89 -3.13
CA GLN A 308 -7.24 -0.33 -2.79
C GLN A 308 -6.25 -0.45 -3.96
N GLN A 309 -6.47 -1.43 -4.84
CA GLN A 309 -5.61 -1.71 -6.00
C GLN A 309 -5.86 -0.73 -7.15
N TRP A 310 -4.76 -0.14 -7.63
CA TRP A 310 -4.72 0.71 -8.82
C TRP A 310 -5.23 -0.01 -10.08
N PRO A 311 -5.87 0.71 -11.02
CA PRO A 311 -6.14 0.22 -12.37
C PRO A 311 -4.84 -0.24 -13.05
N ILE A 312 -4.82 -1.48 -13.55
CA ILE A 312 -3.73 -2.04 -14.35
C ILE A 312 -4.21 -2.06 -15.80
N GLU A 313 -3.45 -1.47 -16.73
CA GLU A 313 -3.93 -1.31 -18.09
C GLU A 313 -4.26 -2.64 -18.76
N GLY A 314 -5.49 -2.74 -19.29
CA GLY A 314 -6.00 -3.96 -19.89
C GLY A 314 -6.57 -4.98 -18.89
N GLU A 315 -6.27 -4.90 -17.59
CA GLU A 315 -6.95 -5.70 -16.56
C GLU A 315 -8.09 -4.93 -15.89
N LYS A 316 -7.83 -3.72 -15.41
CA LYS A 316 -8.80 -2.94 -14.64
C LYS A 316 -8.83 -1.50 -15.13
N SER A 317 -10.03 -0.94 -15.35
CA SER A 317 -10.18 0.39 -15.94
C SER A 317 -11.47 1.11 -15.53
N PHE A 318 -11.40 2.43 -15.35
CA PHE A 318 -12.54 3.34 -15.41
C PHE A 318 -12.73 3.81 -16.84
N LEU A 319 -13.93 3.64 -17.40
CA LEU A 319 -14.19 3.74 -18.84
C LEU A 319 -15.46 4.54 -19.17
N LYS A 320 -15.53 5.07 -20.40
CA LYS A 320 -16.74 5.65 -21.00
C LYS A 320 -17.02 5.04 -22.37
N PHE A 321 -18.29 4.98 -22.76
CA PHE A 321 -18.67 4.51 -24.10
C PHE A 321 -18.21 5.47 -25.19
N ARG A 322 -17.54 4.94 -26.22
CA ARG A 322 -17.22 5.67 -27.46
C ARG A 322 -18.51 6.04 -28.17
N TRP A 323 -18.59 7.23 -28.77
CA TRP A 323 -19.83 7.68 -29.41
C TRP A 323 -20.08 7.01 -30.77
N PRO A 324 -21.24 6.36 -30.98
CA PRO A 324 -21.69 5.98 -32.31
C PRO A 324 -22.00 7.23 -33.14
N ILE A 325 -21.22 7.46 -34.19
CA ILE A 325 -21.45 8.51 -35.18
C ILE A 325 -22.15 7.88 -36.38
N ALA A 326 -23.31 8.43 -36.75
CA ALA A 326 -23.96 8.11 -38.02
C ALA A 326 -23.43 9.03 -39.12
N SER A 327 -22.90 8.43 -40.18
CA SER A 327 -22.65 9.04 -41.49
C SER A 327 -23.63 8.42 -42.50
N ASP A 328 -23.87 9.08 -43.63
CA ASP A 328 -24.98 8.80 -44.57
C ASP A 328 -25.07 7.34 -45.05
N GLU A 329 -23.97 6.57 -44.96
CA GLU A 329 -23.92 5.17 -45.37
C GLU A 329 -23.36 4.20 -44.32
N LYS A 330 -22.98 4.64 -43.10
CA LYS A 330 -22.48 3.77 -41.98
C LYS A 330 -22.64 4.41 -40.60
N ILE A 331 -22.81 3.60 -39.56
CA ILE A 331 -22.43 3.96 -38.19
C ILE A 331 -21.01 3.43 -37.90
N TYR A 332 -20.22 4.23 -37.20
CA TYR A 332 -18.92 3.84 -36.65
C TYR A 332 -18.74 4.43 -35.24
N LEU A 333 -17.82 3.88 -34.44
CA LEU A 333 -17.48 4.46 -33.14
C LEU A 333 -16.40 5.54 -33.31
N LYS A 334 -16.66 6.72 -32.76
CA LYS A 334 -15.68 7.81 -32.59
C LYS A 334 -14.40 7.25 -31.96
N ARG A 335 -13.23 7.71 -32.43
CA ARG A 335 -11.93 7.32 -31.83
C ARG A 335 -11.81 7.90 -30.43
N GLU A 336 -11.17 7.15 -29.54
CA GLU A 336 -10.96 7.53 -28.13
C GLU A 336 -10.23 8.87 -27.97
N ASP A 337 -9.14 9.06 -28.72
CA ASP A 337 -8.32 10.28 -28.79
C ASP A 337 -9.06 11.55 -29.29
N ARG A 338 -10.33 11.42 -29.70
CA ARG A 338 -11.20 12.53 -30.09
C ARG A 338 -12.22 12.90 -29.00
N HIS A 339 -12.18 12.28 -27.84
CA HIS A 339 -13.03 12.62 -26.68
C HIS A 339 -12.28 13.53 -25.70
N ALA A 340 -13.00 14.51 -25.13
CA ALA A 340 -12.39 15.53 -24.28
C ALA A 340 -12.00 15.02 -22.88
N ASP A 341 -12.64 13.94 -22.42
CA ASP A 341 -12.36 13.26 -21.14
C ASP A 341 -11.55 11.96 -21.28
N PHE A 342 -10.95 11.70 -22.44
CA PHE A 342 -10.02 10.59 -22.64
C PHE A 342 -8.72 10.82 -21.86
N SER A 343 -8.33 9.86 -21.03
CA SER A 343 -7.06 9.92 -20.30
C SER A 343 -6.56 8.54 -19.86
N ARG A 344 -5.24 8.35 -19.92
CA ARG A 344 -4.54 7.16 -19.41
C ARG A 344 -3.89 7.40 -18.03
N GLN A 345 -4.17 8.54 -17.38
CA GLN A 345 -3.72 8.91 -16.02
C GLN A 345 -3.94 7.80 -14.98
N GLN A 346 -5.02 7.02 -15.12
CA GLN A 346 -5.35 5.93 -14.21
C GLN A 346 -4.33 4.77 -14.21
N TYR A 347 -3.38 4.73 -15.15
CA TYR A 347 -2.30 3.75 -15.25
C TYR A 347 -0.90 4.35 -14.96
N ASP A 348 -0.84 5.55 -14.39
CA ASP A 348 0.41 6.28 -14.14
C ASP A 348 1.17 5.70 -12.93
N GLU A 349 2.34 5.11 -13.18
CA GLU A 349 3.19 4.51 -12.14
C GLU A 349 3.81 5.55 -11.19
N GLU A 350 3.96 6.83 -11.58
CA GLU A 350 4.42 7.88 -10.67
C GLU A 350 3.30 8.30 -9.70
N LEU A 351 2.05 8.43 -10.19
CA LEU A 351 0.90 8.65 -9.30
C LEU A 351 0.71 7.49 -8.31
N LYS A 352 0.91 6.25 -8.77
CA LYS A 352 0.86 5.03 -7.95
C LYS A 352 1.99 4.94 -6.92
N LYS A 353 3.18 5.49 -7.19
CA LYS A 353 4.23 5.67 -6.16
C LYS A 353 3.87 6.75 -5.15
N THR A 354 3.32 7.89 -5.60
CA THR A 354 2.91 9.00 -4.73
C THR A 354 1.73 8.63 -3.83
N TYR A 355 0.81 7.80 -4.33
CA TYR A 355 -0.38 7.31 -3.63
C TYR A 355 -0.44 5.78 -3.73
N PRO A 356 0.27 5.02 -2.86
CA PRO A 356 0.29 3.55 -2.91
C PRO A 356 -1.10 2.88 -2.84
N ILE A 357 -2.09 3.59 -2.29
CA ILE A 357 -3.48 3.15 -2.12
C ILE A 357 -4.40 3.98 -3.02
N PHE A 358 -5.09 3.30 -3.93
CA PHE A 358 -5.85 3.93 -5.01
C PHE A 358 -7.07 4.75 -4.52
N ILE A 359 -7.82 4.25 -3.53
CA ILE A 359 -8.98 4.98 -2.99
C ILE A 359 -8.58 6.29 -2.30
N LYS A 360 -7.36 6.39 -1.76
CA LYS A 360 -6.81 7.62 -1.16
C LYS A 360 -6.58 8.71 -2.22
N PHE A 361 -6.15 8.31 -3.42
CA PHE A 361 -6.06 9.18 -4.60
C PHE A 361 -7.44 9.56 -5.15
N LEU A 362 -8.39 8.62 -5.21
CA LEU A 362 -9.77 8.96 -5.61
C LEU A 362 -10.42 9.96 -4.65
N LEU A 363 -10.26 9.78 -3.33
CA LEU A 363 -10.79 10.71 -2.34
C LEU A 363 -10.19 12.11 -2.50
N SER A 364 -8.85 12.24 -2.61
CA SER A 364 -8.19 13.54 -2.80
C SER A 364 -8.44 14.21 -4.16
N ARG A 365 -9.05 13.51 -5.13
CA ARG A 365 -9.45 14.04 -6.44
C ARG A 365 -10.95 14.34 -6.55
N LEU A 366 -11.79 13.64 -5.79
CA LEU A 366 -13.24 13.69 -5.92
C LEU A 366 -13.92 14.44 -4.78
N LYS A 367 -13.28 14.58 -3.61
CA LYS A 367 -13.84 15.22 -2.42
C LYS A 367 -12.93 16.32 -1.90
N ASP A 368 -13.57 17.39 -1.45
CA ASP A 368 -12.90 18.48 -0.73
C ASP A 368 -12.79 18.14 0.77
N GLU A 369 -13.79 17.43 1.31
CA GLU A 369 -13.86 16.95 2.70
C GLU A 369 -14.49 15.53 2.73
N PHE A 370 -14.06 14.69 3.68
CA PHE A 370 -14.63 13.35 3.90
C PHE A 370 -14.54 12.91 5.37
N SER A 371 -15.46 12.06 5.81
CA SER A 371 -15.49 11.47 7.16
C SER A 371 -14.93 10.04 7.14
N PRO A 372 -13.74 9.78 7.71
CA PRO A 372 -13.19 8.43 7.80
C PRO A 372 -14.10 7.43 8.53
N LEU A 373 -14.83 7.87 9.56
CA LEU A 373 -15.75 7.02 10.32
C LEU A 373 -16.89 6.51 9.43
N ALA A 374 -17.53 7.41 8.67
CA ALA A 374 -18.63 7.05 7.78
C ALA A 374 -18.17 6.20 6.58
N ILE A 375 -16.91 6.37 6.13
CA ILE A 375 -16.28 5.47 5.15
C ILE A 375 -16.20 4.02 5.69
N ILE A 376 -15.78 3.84 6.95
CA ILE A 376 -15.71 2.51 7.57
C ILE A 376 -17.12 1.93 7.80
N ASP A 377 -18.08 2.75 8.24
CA ASP A 377 -19.48 2.31 8.41
C ASP A 377 -20.12 1.84 7.09
N LEU A 378 -19.92 2.58 5.99
CA LEU A 378 -20.34 2.16 4.65
C LEU A 378 -19.62 0.89 4.17
N ALA A 379 -18.36 0.67 4.59
CA ALA A 379 -17.62 -0.53 4.22
C ALA A 379 -18.11 -1.77 4.99
N ILE A 380 -18.55 -1.59 6.23
CA ILE A 380 -19.24 -2.62 7.04
C ILE A 380 -20.59 -3.00 6.40
N GLU A 381 -21.34 -2.05 5.86
CA GLU A 381 -22.55 -2.31 5.06
C GLU A 381 -22.20 -3.10 3.78
N ASP A 382 -21.26 -2.62 2.96
CA ASP A 382 -20.86 -3.20 1.67
C ASP A 382 -20.27 -4.62 1.76
N ILE A 383 -19.64 -5.00 2.88
CA ILE A 383 -19.21 -6.38 3.11
C ILE A 383 -20.35 -7.27 3.63
N THR A 384 -21.27 -6.72 4.42
CA THR A 384 -22.46 -7.44 4.91
C THR A 384 -23.41 -7.77 3.76
N ASP A 385 -23.73 -6.79 2.90
CA ASP A 385 -24.55 -6.98 1.68
C ASP A 385 -23.89 -8.00 0.72
N TYR A 386 -22.55 -8.14 0.74
CA TYR A 386 -21.82 -9.11 -0.10
C TYR A 386 -21.82 -10.54 0.47
N ILE A 387 -21.76 -10.69 1.80
CA ILE A 387 -21.96 -11.97 2.49
C ILE A 387 -23.39 -12.48 2.24
N GLU A 388 -24.37 -11.57 2.28
CA GLU A 388 -25.77 -11.87 1.96
C GLU A 388 -25.97 -12.37 0.52
N GLN A 389 -25.40 -11.68 -0.47
CA GLN A 389 -25.39 -12.17 -1.87
C GLN A 389 -24.71 -13.54 -2.03
N ARG A 390 -23.65 -13.80 -1.25
CA ARG A 390 -23.03 -15.14 -1.22
C ARG A 390 -24.01 -16.18 -0.65
N ARG A 391 -24.80 -15.83 0.37
CA ARG A 391 -25.79 -16.73 1.00
C ARG A 391 -26.86 -17.14 0.00
N GLU A 392 -27.38 -16.20 -0.79
CA GLU A 392 -28.32 -16.48 -1.89
C GLU A 392 -27.72 -17.46 -2.91
N VAL A 393 -26.52 -17.16 -3.44
CA VAL A 393 -25.85 -18.00 -4.46
C VAL A 393 -25.49 -19.39 -3.92
N VAL A 394 -25.09 -19.51 -2.66
CA VAL A 394 -24.78 -20.80 -2.02
C VAL A 394 -26.03 -21.67 -1.95
N ASN A 395 -27.15 -21.11 -1.48
CA ASN A 395 -28.40 -21.83 -1.30
C ASN A 395 -29.09 -22.17 -2.64
N GLU A 396 -29.23 -21.20 -3.54
CA GLU A 396 -29.80 -21.44 -4.89
C GLU A 396 -28.96 -22.45 -5.68
N GLY A 397 -27.63 -22.36 -5.58
CA GLY A 397 -26.72 -23.24 -6.33
C GLY A 397 -26.84 -24.70 -5.92
N TYR A 398 -26.93 -24.99 -4.61
CA TYR A 398 -27.09 -26.35 -4.12
C TYR A 398 -28.40 -27.00 -4.62
N GLU A 399 -29.53 -26.32 -4.43
CA GLU A 399 -30.84 -26.80 -4.90
C GLU A 399 -30.91 -26.98 -6.43
N PHE A 400 -30.17 -26.16 -7.17
CA PHE A 400 -30.06 -26.29 -8.63
C PHE A 400 -29.25 -27.52 -9.04
N CYS A 401 -28.13 -27.80 -8.33
CA CYS A 401 -27.19 -28.88 -8.64
C CYS A 401 -27.65 -30.25 -8.16
N LEU A 402 -28.50 -30.33 -7.12
CA LEU A 402 -29.24 -31.57 -6.78
C LEU A 402 -30.06 -32.14 -7.94
N GLN A 403 -30.32 -31.35 -8.99
CA GLN A 403 -31.17 -31.70 -10.13
C GLN A 403 -30.44 -31.72 -11.48
N ARG A 404 -29.17 -31.28 -11.53
CA ARG A 404 -28.43 -31.00 -12.79
C ARG A 404 -26.93 -31.20 -12.59
N ASP A 405 -26.26 -31.69 -13.64
CA ASP A 405 -24.80 -31.74 -13.72
C ASP A 405 -24.18 -30.37 -13.39
N CYS A 406 -23.40 -30.32 -12.31
CA CYS A 406 -22.61 -29.18 -11.88
C CYS A 406 -21.13 -29.56 -11.73
N THR A 407 -20.65 -30.56 -12.48
CA THR A 407 -19.23 -30.97 -12.46
C THR A 407 -18.29 -29.83 -12.85
N GLU A 408 -17.05 -29.86 -12.35
CA GLU A 408 -16.05 -28.79 -12.56
C GLU A 408 -15.81 -28.52 -14.07
N GLY A 409 -15.90 -27.24 -14.46
CA GLY A 409 -15.81 -26.82 -15.87
C GLY A 409 -17.10 -26.99 -16.68
N SER A 410 -18.20 -27.44 -16.07
CA SER A 410 -19.54 -27.26 -16.64
C SER A 410 -19.99 -25.80 -16.53
N LEU A 411 -20.86 -25.36 -17.44
CA LEU A 411 -21.47 -24.03 -17.35
C LEU A 411 -22.26 -23.83 -16.04
N ASN A 412 -22.74 -24.91 -15.42
CA ASN A 412 -23.46 -24.82 -14.14
C ASN A 412 -22.50 -24.62 -12.97
N TRP A 413 -21.33 -25.27 -12.97
CA TRP A 413 -20.23 -24.97 -12.04
C TRP A 413 -19.81 -23.50 -12.13
N ASP A 414 -19.54 -22.99 -13.33
CA ASP A 414 -19.12 -21.59 -13.53
C ASP A 414 -20.14 -20.57 -13.00
N ASN A 415 -21.43 -20.94 -13.01
CA ASN A 415 -22.54 -20.10 -12.56
C ASN A 415 -22.74 -20.13 -11.03
N TRP A 416 -22.63 -21.30 -10.40
CA TRP A 416 -23.04 -21.54 -9.01
C TRP A 416 -21.89 -21.74 -8.02
N SER A 417 -20.69 -22.04 -8.51
CA SER A 417 -19.47 -22.05 -7.68
C SER A 417 -19.16 -20.64 -7.14
N THR A 418 -18.39 -20.57 -6.06
CA THR A 418 -18.05 -19.31 -5.40
C THR A 418 -16.57 -18.89 -5.42
N PRO A 419 -15.59 -19.51 -6.13
CA PRO A 419 -14.17 -19.24 -5.86
C PRO A 419 -13.77 -17.76 -6.08
N SER A 420 -14.35 -17.11 -7.10
CA SER A 420 -14.18 -15.68 -7.36
C SER A 420 -14.88 -14.79 -6.33
N ARG A 421 -16.00 -15.24 -5.74
CA ARG A 421 -16.73 -14.57 -4.65
C ARG A 421 -16.01 -14.73 -3.31
N ASP A 422 -15.45 -15.91 -3.06
CA ASP A 422 -14.68 -16.27 -1.87
C ASP A 422 -13.37 -15.45 -1.81
N LYS A 423 -12.67 -15.36 -2.95
CA LYS A 423 -11.52 -14.46 -3.15
C LYS A 423 -11.91 -13.00 -2.88
N ARG A 424 -12.99 -12.51 -3.49
CA ARG A 424 -13.42 -11.11 -3.38
C ARG A 424 -13.94 -10.73 -1.98
N LEU A 425 -14.49 -11.68 -1.23
CA LEU A 425 -14.84 -11.48 0.18
C LEU A 425 -13.59 -11.29 1.05
N ARG A 426 -12.51 -12.06 0.79
CA ARG A 426 -11.19 -11.84 1.43
C ARG A 426 -10.60 -10.47 1.07
N GLU A 427 -10.67 -10.11 -0.21
CA GLU A 427 -10.24 -8.78 -0.69
C GLU A 427 -11.02 -7.65 0.00
N LYS A 428 -12.35 -7.79 0.21
CA LYS A 428 -13.15 -6.82 0.96
C LYS A 428 -12.68 -6.67 2.42
N PHE A 429 -12.49 -7.77 3.16
CA PHE A 429 -11.95 -7.69 4.54
C PHE A 429 -10.58 -6.98 4.58
N SER A 430 -9.65 -7.40 3.71
CA SER A 430 -8.31 -6.81 3.65
C SER A 430 -8.31 -5.33 3.24
N ASN A 431 -9.21 -4.94 2.33
CA ASN A 431 -9.37 -3.54 1.93
C ASN A 431 -9.86 -2.68 3.10
N ILE A 432 -10.74 -3.20 3.98
CA ILE A 432 -11.21 -2.48 5.17
C ILE A 432 -10.10 -2.36 6.21
N ASP A 433 -9.28 -3.40 6.44
CA ASP A 433 -8.12 -3.31 7.33
C ASP A 433 -7.16 -2.18 6.91
N LEU A 434 -6.84 -2.12 5.61
CA LEU A 434 -5.94 -1.11 5.04
C LEU A 434 -6.50 0.30 5.18
N LEU A 435 -7.78 0.51 4.84
CA LEU A 435 -8.49 1.78 5.06
C LEU A 435 -8.46 2.20 6.54
N THR A 436 -8.73 1.25 7.43
CA THR A 436 -8.82 1.46 8.87
C THR A 436 -7.45 1.88 9.43
N HIS A 437 -6.37 1.18 9.07
CA HIS A 437 -5.01 1.53 9.49
C HIS A 437 -4.55 2.90 8.95
N GLU A 438 -4.74 3.17 7.66
CA GLU A 438 -4.33 4.42 7.02
C GLU A 438 -5.03 5.64 7.60
N PHE A 439 -6.34 5.53 7.87
CA PHE A 439 -7.13 6.63 8.40
C PHE A 439 -7.14 6.73 9.92
N ASN A 440 -6.69 5.71 10.67
CA ASN A 440 -6.60 5.81 12.14
C ASN A 440 -5.63 6.92 12.61
N ASN A 441 -4.67 7.32 11.76
CA ASN A 441 -3.79 8.47 12.00
C ASN A 441 -4.50 9.82 11.80
N LEU A 442 -5.61 9.86 11.06
CA LEU A 442 -6.44 11.06 10.84
C LEU A 442 -7.62 11.11 11.82
N HIS A 443 -8.14 9.94 12.21
CA HIS A 443 -9.21 9.78 13.17
C HIS A 443 -8.86 8.60 14.10
N PRO A 444 -8.26 8.85 15.27
CA PRO A 444 -7.97 7.81 16.24
C PRO A 444 -9.21 6.99 16.60
N GLY A 445 -9.03 5.69 16.84
CA GLY A 445 -10.10 4.77 17.26
C GLY A 445 -10.83 4.04 16.12
N LEU A 446 -10.52 4.30 14.85
CA LEU A 446 -11.09 3.53 13.74
C LEU A 446 -10.76 2.03 13.83
N ILE A 447 -9.55 1.68 14.31
CA ILE A 447 -9.16 0.27 14.53
C ILE A 447 -10.11 -0.40 15.55
N GLN A 448 -10.45 0.29 16.64
CA GLN A 448 -11.42 -0.22 17.61
C GLN A 448 -12.82 -0.29 17.02
N ARG A 449 -13.26 0.74 16.29
CA ARG A 449 -14.56 0.76 15.59
C ARG A 449 -14.74 -0.44 14.65
N TRP A 450 -13.67 -0.84 13.95
CA TRP A 450 -13.67 -1.99 13.05
C TRP A 450 -13.64 -3.33 13.80
N GLU A 451 -12.83 -3.48 14.86
CA GLU A 451 -12.85 -4.69 15.71
C GLU A 451 -14.19 -4.88 16.45
N ASP A 452 -14.80 -3.79 16.91
CA ASP A 452 -16.16 -3.78 17.45
C ASP A 452 -17.17 -4.19 16.37
N ALA A 453 -17.06 -3.64 15.16
CA ALA A 453 -17.94 -3.98 14.05
C ALA A 453 -17.78 -5.45 13.60
N LEU A 454 -16.56 -5.99 13.58
CA LEU A 454 -16.28 -7.41 13.33
C LEU A 454 -16.97 -8.29 14.38
N SER A 455 -16.96 -7.85 15.64
CA SER A 455 -17.47 -8.63 16.78
C SER A 455 -19.00 -8.53 16.96
N LEU A 456 -19.59 -7.36 16.68
CA LEU A 456 -20.99 -7.04 16.95
C LEU A 456 -21.93 -7.28 15.76
N ASN A 457 -21.50 -7.03 14.52
CA ASN A 457 -22.35 -7.30 13.35
C ASN A 457 -22.42 -8.80 13.09
N ARG A 458 -23.64 -9.31 12.85
CA ARG A 458 -23.91 -10.73 12.62
C ARG A 458 -24.72 -10.94 11.36
N VAL A 459 -24.50 -12.07 10.69
CA VAL A 459 -25.27 -12.53 9.54
C VAL A 459 -25.79 -13.93 9.82
N ASP A 460 -27.09 -14.13 9.61
CA ASP A 460 -27.74 -15.42 9.86
C ASP A 460 -27.58 -16.34 8.64
N ILE A 461 -26.81 -17.41 8.81
CA ILE A 461 -26.50 -18.36 7.76
C ILE A 461 -27.11 -19.71 8.15
N LEU A 462 -28.23 -20.07 7.52
CA LEU A 462 -28.91 -21.35 7.70
C LEU A 462 -29.32 -21.62 9.18
N GLY A 463 -29.64 -20.55 9.91
CA GLY A 463 -29.97 -20.60 11.35
C GLY A 463 -28.78 -20.34 12.29
N PHE A 464 -27.54 -20.31 11.77
CA PHE A 464 -26.35 -19.96 12.53
C PHE A 464 -26.07 -18.45 12.41
N SER A 465 -26.26 -17.72 13.51
CA SER A 465 -25.95 -16.28 13.57
C SER A 465 -24.45 -16.06 13.77
N LEU A 466 -23.68 -15.91 12.69
CA LEU A 466 -22.23 -15.74 12.73
C LEU A 466 -21.85 -14.25 12.78
N SER A 467 -20.83 -13.88 13.57
CA SER A 467 -20.29 -12.52 13.48
C SER A 467 -19.39 -12.33 12.25
N LEU A 468 -19.21 -11.08 11.81
CA LEU A 468 -18.26 -10.78 10.73
C LEU A 468 -16.84 -11.27 11.05
N LYS A 469 -16.43 -11.28 12.33
CA LYS A 469 -15.16 -11.85 12.81
C LYS A 469 -15.06 -13.36 12.54
N THR A 470 -16.13 -14.12 12.77
CA THR A 470 -16.21 -15.55 12.45
C THR A 470 -16.17 -15.77 10.94
N ILE A 471 -16.92 -14.99 10.16
CA ILE A 471 -16.96 -15.12 8.70
C ILE A 471 -15.61 -14.77 8.08
N ARG A 472 -14.97 -13.69 8.54
CA ARG A 472 -13.59 -13.32 8.21
C ARG A 472 -12.64 -14.48 8.48
N TYR A 473 -12.68 -15.05 9.67
CA TYR A 473 -11.79 -16.15 10.05
C TYR A 473 -11.88 -17.32 9.04
N LEU A 474 -13.11 -17.74 8.70
CA LEU A 474 -13.38 -18.83 7.76
C LEU A 474 -12.88 -18.50 6.34
N VAL A 475 -13.02 -17.24 5.91
CA VAL A 475 -12.53 -16.72 4.63
C VAL A 475 -11.00 -16.67 4.58
N ASP A 476 -10.35 -16.13 5.59
CA ASP A 476 -8.90 -15.94 5.64
C ASP A 476 -8.16 -17.30 5.65
N HIS A 477 -8.72 -18.31 6.32
CA HIS A 477 -8.15 -19.65 6.42
C HIS A 477 -8.58 -20.62 5.30
N GLY A 478 -9.44 -20.17 4.38
CA GLY A 478 -9.87 -20.96 3.23
C GLY A 478 -10.77 -22.15 3.60
N LEU A 479 -11.60 -22.00 4.63
CA LEU A 479 -12.52 -23.02 5.14
C LEU A 479 -13.89 -22.99 4.44
N LEU A 480 -14.04 -22.15 3.41
CA LEU A 480 -15.23 -22.10 2.56
C LEU A 480 -15.07 -23.08 1.39
N SER A 481 -15.95 -24.07 1.25
CA SER A 481 -16.02 -24.81 -0.02
C SER A 481 -16.66 -23.97 -1.11
N SER A 482 -15.98 -23.92 -2.28
CA SER A 482 -16.48 -23.27 -3.48
C SER A 482 -17.36 -24.16 -4.36
N ASN A 483 -17.37 -25.48 -4.13
CA ASN A 483 -18.14 -26.47 -4.91
C ASN A 483 -19.65 -26.24 -4.73
N PRO A 484 -20.46 -26.09 -5.80
CA PRO A 484 -21.91 -25.94 -5.68
C PRO A 484 -22.67 -27.22 -5.34
N GLU A 485 -22.07 -28.40 -5.47
CA GLU A 485 -22.68 -29.68 -5.09
C GLU A 485 -22.57 -29.98 -3.58
N ASP A 486 -21.69 -29.27 -2.86
CA ASP A 486 -21.52 -29.43 -1.41
C ASP A 486 -22.70 -28.82 -0.64
N TYR A 487 -23.06 -29.45 0.49
CA TYR A 487 -24.15 -28.98 1.34
C TYR A 487 -23.90 -27.54 1.85
N PRO A 488 -24.92 -26.65 1.92
CA PRO A 488 -24.70 -25.23 2.21
C PRO A 488 -23.93 -24.89 3.49
N LEU A 489 -23.97 -25.73 4.55
CA LEU A 489 -23.11 -25.54 5.73
C LEU A 489 -21.62 -25.77 5.44
N VAL A 490 -21.28 -26.76 4.60
CA VAL A 490 -19.91 -27.05 4.15
C VAL A 490 -19.38 -25.88 3.31
N ARG A 491 -20.22 -25.38 2.38
CA ARG A 491 -19.93 -24.19 1.55
C ARG A 491 -19.73 -22.90 2.36
N TRP A 492 -20.08 -22.89 3.63
CA TRP A 492 -19.86 -21.79 4.56
C TRP A 492 -18.79 -22.04 5.63
N GLY A 493 -18.15 -23.21 5.64
CA GLY A 493 -17.20 -23.58 6.70
C GLY A 493 -17.87 -23.91 8.05
N ILE A 494 -19.20 -24.06 8.05
CA ILE A 494 -20.03 -24.26 9.25
C ILE A 494 -20.20 -25.74 9.60
N ASP A 495 -20.10 -26.65 8.62
CA ASP A 495 -20.18 -28.09 8.89
C ASP A 495 -18.94 -28.60 9.65
N LEU A 496 -19.04 -28.57 10.98
CA LEU A 496 -18.04 -29.11 11.89
C LEU A 496 -17.64 -30.55 11.53
N THR A 497 -18.59 -31.39 11.14
CA THR A 497 -18.38 -32.83 10.99
C THR A 497 -17.63 -33.14 9.71
N GLN A 498 -17.97 -32.50 8.60
CA GLN A 498 -17.20 -32.64 7.36
C GLN A 498 -15.84 -31.94 7.45
N ASN A 499 -15.80 -30.66 7.85
CA ASN A 499 -14.57 -29.87 7.83
C ASN A 499 -13.51 -30.44 8.78
N SER A 500 -13.92 -30.94 9.95
CA SER A 500 -12.98 -31.61 10.86
C SER A 500 -12.49 -32.93 10.28
N ARG A 501 -13.32 -33.76 9.65
CA ARG A 501 -12.89 -35.02 9.01
C ARG A 501 -11.85 -34.77 7.92
N GLU A 502 -12.08 -33.78 7.05
CA GLU A 502 -11.12 -33.42 6.00
C GLU A 502 -9.77 -32.97 6.58
N ILE A 503 -9.79 -32.16 7.65
CA ILE A 503 -8.57 -31.71 8.35
C ILE A 503 -7.92 -32.88 9.13
N LEU A 504 -8.70 -33.78 9.73
CA LEU A 504 -8.20 -34.99 10.37
C LEU A 504 -7.51 -35.91 9.36
N ASP A 505 -8.06 -36.05 8.16
CA ASP A 505 -7.49 -36.90 7.11
C ASP A 505 -6.25 -36.24 6.45
N GLU A 506 -6.22 -34.90 6.32
CA GLU A 506 -5.00 -34.14 6.03
C GLU A 506 -3.92 -34.44 7.09
N ILE A 507 -4.28 -34.37 8.38
CA ILE A 507 -3.37 -34.68 9.50
C ILE A 507 -2.90 -36.14 9.47
N LYS A 508 -3.79 -37.14 9.34
CA LYS A 508 -3.44 -38.56 9.23
C LYS A 508 -2.46 -38.79 8.07
N SER A 509 -2.75 -38.23 6.89
CA SER A 509 -1.91 -38.34 5.69
C SER A 509 -0.51 -37.76 5.92
N LEU A 510 -0.42 -36.57 6.51
CA LEU A 510 0.84 -35.92 6.84
C LEU A 510 1.61 -36.66 7.95
N LEU A 511 0.94 -37.23 8.95
CA LEU A 511 1.57 -38.06 9.98
C LEU A 511 2.17 -39.35 9.40
N VAL A 512 1.48 -40.03 8.47
CA VAL A 512 2.05 -41.19 7.74
C VAL A 512 3.28 -40.78 6.94
N LYS A 513 3.19 -39.69 6.17
CA LYS A 513 4.32 -39.14 5.40
C LYS A 513 5.51 -38.76 6.30
N ARG A 514 5.24 -38.27 7.52
CA ARG A 514 6.25 -37.95 8.54
C ARG A 514 6.93 -39.22 9.08
N GLU A 515 6.17 -40.27 9.32
CA GLU A 515 6.66 -41.60 9.71
C GLU A 515 7.51 -42.26 8.61
N GLU A 516 7.10 -42.17 7.35
CA GLU A 516 7.93 -42.62 6.20
C GLU A 516 9.27 -41.88 6.17
N ILE A 517 9.24 -40.56 6.35
CA ILE A 517 10.44 -39.75 6.43
C ILE A 517 11.31 -40.21 7.62
N ILE A 518 10.79 -40.28 8.85
CA ILE A 518 11.58 -40.61 10.06
C ILE A 518 12.14 -42.04 10.01
N SER A 519 11.32 -43.02 9.66
CA SER A 519 11.75 -44.43 9.60
C SER A 519 12.79 -44.72 8.52
N SER A 520 12.90 -43.90 7.47
CA SER A 520 13.90 -44.05 6.40
C SER A 520 15.34 -43.65 6.80
N GLN A 521 15.56 -43.10 8.01
CA GLN A 521 16.81 -42.38 8.36
C GLN A 521 17.83 -43.18 9.17
N TRP A 522 17.39 -44.26 9.82
CA TRP A 522 18.10 -44.82 10.97
C TRP A 522 19.49 -45.40 10.66
N GLU A 523 19.73 -45.87 9.44
CA GLU A 523 20.95 -46.62 9.10
C GLU A 523 22.07 -45.77 8.46
N GLU A 524 21.77 -44.58 7.92
CA GLU A 524 22.76 -43.81 7.12
C GLU A 524 23.21 -42.45 7.70
N CYS A 525 22.50 -41.83 8.63
CA CYS A 525 22.80 -40.46 9.12
C CYS A 525 23.98 -40.41 10.13
N GLN A 526 25.00 -41.25 9.99
CA GLN A 526 26.14 -41.31 10.93
C GLN A 526 27.16 -40.19 10.69
N LEU A 527 26.97 -39.07 11.40
CA LEU A 527 27.99 -38.09 11.85
C LEU A 527 28.87 -37.35 10.81
N LYS A 528 28.83 -37.65 9.51
CA LYS A 528 29.66 -36.96 8.50
C LYS A 528 28.93 -36.39 7.28
N ASP A 529 27.92 -37.07 6.75
CA ASP A 529 27.23 -36.64 5.51
C ASP A 529 25.90 -35.89 5.77
N CYS A 530 25.45 -35.85 7.03
CA CYS A 530 24.13 -35.39 7.44
C CYS A 530 24.06 -33.88 7.76
N PHE A 531 24.92 -33.04 7.16
CA PHE A 531 24.96 -31.60 7.45
C PHE A 531 23.76 -30.82 6.87
N PRO A 532 23.30 -29.74 7.53
CA PRO A 532 22.31 -28.83 6.96
C PRO A 532 22.69 -28.36 5.55
N LYS A 533 21.69 -28.31 4.66
CA LYS A 533 21.80 -28.04 3.20
C LYS A 533 22.37 -29.17 2.33
N THR A 534 22.78 -30.34 2.86
CA THR A 534 23.02 -31.50 1.97
C THR A 534 21.71 -32.03 1.39
N ALA A 535 21.77 -32.68 0.22
CA ALA A 535 20.58 -33.26 -0.40
C ALA A 535 19.90 -34.32 0.51
N LYS A 536 20.70 -35.13 1.21
CA LYS A 536 20.21 -36.10 2.22
C LYS A 536 19.48 -35.40 3.38
N TRP A 537 20.08 -34.36 3.95
CA TRP A 537 19.44 -33.57 5.02
C TRP A 537 18.12 -32.95 4.55
N LEU A 538 18.07 -32.40 3.34
CA LEU A 538 16.86 -31.80 2.75
C LEU A 538 15.77 -32.82 2.39
N SER A 539 16.11 -34.09 2.14
CA SER A 539 15.13 -35.17 1.95
C SER A 539 14.64 -35.81 3.25
N TRP A 540 15.43 -35.73 4.32
CA TRP A 540 15.14 -36.36 5.62
C TRP A 540 14.57 -35.41 6.67
N ASN A 541 14.74 -34.10 6.52
CA ASN A 541 14.18 -33.14 7.47
C ASN A 541 12.65 -33.05 7.34
N THR A 542 11.93 -33.27 8.44
CA THR A 542 10.46 -33.25 8.47
C THR A 542 9.85 -31.86 8.39
N PHE A 543 10.63 -30.77 8.45
CA PHE A 543 10.18 -29.37 8.55
C PHE A 543 9.00 -29.03 7.62
N LYS A 544 9.04 -29.45 6.34
CA LYS A 544 7.97 -29.16 5.37
C LYS A 544 6.66 -29.90 5.66
N VAL A 545 6.74 -31.05 6.31
CA VAL A 545 5.57 -31.83 6.78
C VAL A 545 5.11 -31.31 8.14
N ASP A 546 6.03 -30.89 9.00
CA ASP A 546 5.74 -30.27 10.30
C ASP A 546 5.03 -28.91 10.12
N GLU A 547 5.45 -28.11 9.14
CA GLU A 547 4.79 -26.86 8.72
C GLU A 547 3.37 -27.12 8.19
N GLN A 548 3.19 -28.20 7.41
CA GLN A 548 1.87 -28.61 6.89
C GLN A 548 0.96 -29.11 8.02
N LEU A 549 1.49 -29.92 8.95
CA LEU A 549 0.79 -30.40 10.14
C LEU A 549 0.37 -29.25 11.04
N LEU A 550 1.27 -28.29 11.31
CA LEU A 550 0.95 -27.11 12.11
C LEU A 550 -0.15 -26.26 11.45
N LYS A 551 -0.13 -26.10 10.12
CA LYS A 551 -1.21 -25.41 9.39
C LYS A 551 -2.54 -26.15 9.52
N ALA A 552 -2.57 -27.47 9.37
CA ALA A 552 -3.78 -28.28 9.56
C ALA A 552 -4.29 -28.23 11.02
N TYR A 553 -3.39 -28.32 12.01
CA TYR A 553 -3.70 -28.13 13.43
C TYR A 553 -4.32 -26.76 13.71
N LEU A 554 -3.77 -25.67 13.14
CA LEU A 554 -4.28 -24.32 13.36
C LEU A 554 -5.68 -24.11 12.74
N LYS A 555 -5.98 -24.75 11.60
CA LYS A 555 -7.37 -24.82 11.08
C LYS A 555 -8.29 -25.48 12.12
N LEU A 556 -7.88 -26.64 12.65
CA LEU A 556 -8.70 -27.45 13.57
C LEU A 556 -8.94 -26.75 14.91
N ASP A 557 -7.89 -26.25 15.57
CA ASP A 557 -8.02 -25.55 16.85
C ASP A 557 -8.90 -24.30 16.73
N SER A 558 -8.74 -23.53 15.65
CA SER A 558 -9.53 -22.32 15.46
C SER A 558 -10.99 -22.59 15.07
N ILE A 559 -11.27 -23.67 14.33
CA ILE A 559 -12.63 -24.20 14.21
C ILE A 559 -13.17 -24.51 15.62
N CYS A 560 -12.38 -25.16 16.48
CA CYS A 560 -12.77 -25.40 17.86
C CYS A 560 -12.89 -24.14 18.73
N GLN A 561 -12.26 -23.03 18.39
CA GLN A 561 -12.50 -21.73 19.05
C GLN A 561 -13.88 -21.16 18.69
N ILE A 562 -14.39 -21.40 17.47
CA ILE A 562 -15.72 -20.92 17.02
C ILE A 562 -16.86 -21.61 17.79
N TYR A 563 -16.75 -22.92 18.03
CA TYR A 563 -17.81 -23.74 18.64
C TYR A 563 -17.58 -24.06 20.13
N GLY A 564 -16.46 -23.60 20.69
CA GLY A 564 -15.97 -24.00 22.01
C GLY A 564 -15.26 -25.35 21.97
N GLN A 565 -14.08 -25.45 22.61
CA GLN A 565 -13.22 -26.62 22.48
C GLN A 565 -13.90 -27.92 22.96
N GLU A 566 -14.65 -27.91 24.06
CA GLU A 566 -15.36 -29.12 24.53
C GLU A 566 -16.40 -29.62 23.51
N THR A 567 -17.25 -28.72 23.00
CA THR A 567 -18.23 -29.04 21.95
C THR A 567 -17.55 -29.60 20.71
N CYS A 568 -16.46 -28.97 20.30
CA CYS A 568 -15.71 -29.32 19.10
C CYS A 568 -15.05 -30.69 19.25
N PHE A 569 -14.23 -30.92 20.28
CA PHE A 569 -13.61 -32.22 20.54
C PHE A 569 -14.66 -33.32 20.68
N LYS A 570 -15.81 -33.05 21.31
CA LYS A 570 -16.91 -34.01 21.38
C LYS A 570 -17.56 -34.31 20.02
N LEU A 571 -17.72 -33.33 19.14
CA LEU A 571 -18.27 -33.55 17.79
C LEU A 571 -17.27 -34.20 16.83
N ILE A 572 -15.97 -34.02 17.06
CA ILE A 572 -14.89 -34.64 16.28
C ILE A 572 -14.64 -36.09 16.72
N PHE A 573 -14.64 -36.38 18.03
CA PHE A 573 -14.15 -37.64 18.59
C PHE A 573 -15.18 -38.44 19.43
N GLY A 574 -16.39 -37.91 19.66
CA GLY A 574 -17.27 -38.35 20.75
C GLY A 574 -17.84 -39.77 20.64
N ASP A 575 -18.34 -40.16 19.46
CA ASP A 575 -19.10 -41.40 19.28
C ASP A 575 -18.33 -42.49 18.49
N ASN A 576 -17.54 -42.12 17.47
CA ASN A 576 -16.76 -43.06 16.66
C ASN A 576 -15.37 -43.34 17.28
N LYS A 577 -15.31 -44.27 18.24
CA LYS A 577 -14.02 -44.72 18.82
C LYS A 577 -13.12 -45.49 17.84
N GLU A 578 -13.67 -46.01 16.74
CA GLU A 578 -12.89 -46.74 15.72
C GLU A 578 -12.07 -45.79 14.83
N ASP A 579 -12.51 -44.55 14.60
CA ASP A 579 -11.76 -43.53 13.82
C ASP A 579 -10.54 -42.97 14.58
N LEU A 580 -10.44 -43.23 15.90
CA LEU A 580 -9.35 -42.75 16.76
C LEU A 580 -8.09 -43.62 16.71
N SER A 581 -8.15 -44.86 16.19
CA SER A 581 -7.02 -45.80 16.20
C SER A 581 -6.00 -45.54 15.09
N PHE A 582 -5.33 -44.37 15.15
CA PHE A 582 -4.25 -43.99 14.24
C PHE A 582 -2.88 -44.47 14.78
N SER A 583 -2.59 -45.75 14.58
CA SER A 583 -1.30 -46.36 14.94
C SER A 583 -0.20 -45.99 13.94
N LEU A 584 0.88 -45.38 14.41
CA LEU A 584 2.16 -45.34 13.68
C LEU A 584 2.99 -46.59 14.02
N LYS A 585 4.00 -46.94 13.21
CA LYS A 585 4.89 -48.07 13.52
C LYS A 585 5.78 -47.76 14.72
N THR A 586 6.12 -46.48 14.91
CA THR A 586 6.85 -45.94 16.06
C THR A 586 6.00 -45.76 17.32
N ASP A 587 4.65 -45.79 17.22
CA ASP A 587 3.78 -45.92 18.39
C ASP A 587 2.37 -46.44 18.01
N PRO A 588 2.02 -47.70 18.35
CA PRO A 588 0.72 -48.27 18.01
C PRO A 588 -0.39 -47.98 19.04
N LEU A 589 -0.09 -47.28 20.15
CA LEU A 589 -1.05 -47.05 21.25
C LEU A 589 -1.53 -45.60 21.37
N ILE A 590 -0.96 -44.67 20.61
CA ILE A 590 -1.35 -43.25 20.61
C ILE A 590 -2.60 -43.04 19.75
N SER A 591 -3.61 -42.35 20.30
CA SER A 591 -4.82 -41.96 19.56
C SER A 591 -4.56 -40.77 18.64
N LEU A 592 -5.40 -40.58 17.61
CA LEU A 592 -5.31 -39.41 16.73
C LEU A 592 -5.42 -38.09 17.50
N GLU A 593 -6.25 -38.03 18.55
CA GLU A 593 -6.38 -36.87 19.43
C GLU A 593 -5.05 -36.51 20.12
N GLU A 594 -4.33 -37.52 20.64
CA GLU A 594 -3.04 -37.33 21.31
C GLU A 594 -1.93 -36.97 20.31
N TRP A 595 -1.99 -37.46 19.06
CA TRP A 595 -1.13 -36.94 17.99
C TRP A 595 -1.40 -35.46 17.67
N ILE A 596 -2.67 -35.05 17.63
CA ILE A 596 -3.05 -33.64 17.37
C ILE A 596 -2.54 -32.73 18.48
N ARG A 597 -2.64 -33.15 19.76
CA ARG A 597 -2.06 -32.45 20.92
C ARG A 597 -0.53 -32.28 20.80
N ARG A 598 0.16 -33.15 20.05
CA ARG A 598 1.63 -33.14 19.85
C ARG A 598 2.12 -32.33 18.65
N ILE A 599 1.27 -32.06 17.65
CA ILE A 599 1.66 -31.32 16.43
C ILE A 599 2.41 -30.00 16.72
N PRO A 600 1.97 -29.12 17.64
CA PRO A 600 2.66 -27.84 17.93
C PRO A 600 4.08 -27.99 18.49
N PHE A 601 4.48 -29.21 18.84
CA PHE A 601 5.70 -29.57 19.55
C PHE A 601 6.60 -30.54 18.75
N PHE A 602 6.23 -30.88 17.52
CA PHE A 602 7.06 -31.71 16.65
C PHE A 602 8.39 -31.04 16.32
N TYR A 603 9.48 -31.80 16.48
CA TYR A 603 10.84 -31.31 16.34
C TYR A 603 11.48 -31.92 15.08
N SER A 604 11.89 -31.05 14.14
CA SER A 604 12.31 -31.47 12.78
C SER A 604 13.80 -31.81 12.63
N ASP A 605 14.58 -31.59 13.70
CA ASP A 605 16.01 -31.88 13.75
C ASP A 605 16.31 -33.37 13.47
N LEU A 606 17.41 -33.63 12.76
CA LEU A 606 17.88 -35.00 12.50
C LEU A 606 18.71 -35.55 13.67
N ASP A 607 19.38 -34.68 14.42
CA ASP A 607 20.24 -35.05 15.56
C ASP A 607 19.43 -35.45 16.81
N ALA A 608 18.13 -35.14 16.82
CA ALA A 608 17.23 -35.44 17.93
C ALA A 608 16.78 -36.90 17.92
N SER A 609 16.59 -37.48 19.12
CA SER A 609 16.03 -38.83 19.26
C SER A 609 14.65 -38.95 18.60
N ILE A 610 14.31 -40.14 18.11
CA ILE A 610 13.01 -40.43 17.48
C ILE A 610 11.86 -40.00 18.39
N ASP A 611 11.98 -40.23 19.70
CA ASP A 611 11.02 -39.81 20.72
C ASP A 611 10.88 -38.28 20.80
N ARG A 612 11.99 -37.54 20.91
CA ARG A 612 12.00 -36.06 20.88
C ARG A 612 11.37 -35.51 19.61
N ARG A 613 11.61 -36.16 18.46
CA ARG A 613 11.04 -35.77 17.16
C ARG A 613 9.55 -36.05 17.08
N TRP A 614 9.04 -37.07 17.76
CA TRP A 614 7.61 -37.39 17.90
C TRP A 614 6.91 -36.71 19.10
N ALA A 615 7.60 -35.77 19.73
CA ALA A 615 7.17 -35.10 20.95
C ALA A 615 6.78 -36.05 22.12
N LYS A 616 7.42 -37.22 22.18
CA LYS A 616 7.36 -38.14 23.32
C LYS A 616 8.34 -37.65 24.40
N PHE A 617 7.83 -37.12 25.51
CA PHE A 617 8.61 -36.69 26.67
C PHE A 617 7.86 -37.00 27.97
N ASP A 618 8.59 -37.32 29.04
CA ASP A 618 8.02 -37.57 30.36
C ASP A 618 7.58 -36.29 31.10
N LEU A 619 7.99 -35.11 30.62
CA LEU A 619 7.74 -33.81 31.26
C LEU A 619 7.39 -32.71 30.23
N PRO A 620 6.13 -32.20 30.20
CA PRO A 620 5.69 -31.19 29.23
C PRO A 620 6.37 -29.80 29.30
N GLY A 621 7.18 -29.53 30.33
CA GLY A 621 7.66 -28.19 30.66
C GLY A 621 8.88 -27.66 29.88
N GLN A 622 9.42 -28.42 28.92
CA GLN A 622 10.63 -28.05 28.16
C GLN A 622 10.37 -27.74 26.66
N LEU A 623 9.10 -27.65 26.25
CA LEU A 623 8.75 -27.60 24.84
C LEU A 623 8.60 -26.18 24.27
N ILE A 624 9.46 -25.88 23.30
CA ILE A 624 9.32 -24.74 22.39
C ILE A 624 8.17 -25.06 21.41
N ARG A 625 7.11 -24.23 21.38
CA ARG A 625 6.14 -24.27 20.26
C ARG A 625 6.84 -23.94 18.95
N PHE A 626 6.57 -24.72 17.90
CA PHE A 626 7.16 -24.52 16.58
C PHE A 626 6.91 -23.09 16.06
N ASP A 627 8.00 -22.34 15.85
CA ASP A 627 7.99 -20.98 15.31
C ASP A 627 8.37 -21.03 13.82
N GLN A 628 7.56 -20.39 12.97
CA GLN A 628 7.79 -20.40 11.52
C GLN A 628 9.10 -19.69 11.11
N LYS A 629 9.65 -18.80 11.96
CA LYS A 629 10.87 -18.04 11.69
C LYS A 629 12.16 -18.72 12.19
N ILE A 630 12.10 -19.68 13.11
CA ILE A 630 13.28 -20.23 13.80
C ILE A 630 13.31 -21.76 13.71
N ARG A 631 14.26 -22.28 12.92
CA ARG A 631 14.59 -23.71 12.86
C ARG A 631 15.73 -24.04 13.82
N PHE A 632 15.74 -25.27 14.34
CA PHE A 632 16.76 -25.73 15.30
C PHE A 632 17.45 -27.02 14.82
N SER A 633 18.70 -27.20 15.24
CA SER A 633 19.36 -28.49 15.43
C SER A 633 20.07 -28.53 16.79
N SER A 634 20.56 -29.70 17.19
CA SER A 634 21.37 -29.97 18.40
C SER A 634 22.41 -28.90 18.78
N SER A 635 22.92 -28.17 17.79
CA SER A 635 24.08 -27.29 17.90
C SER A 635 23.91 -25.97 17.16
N LYS A 636 22.82 -25.76 16.41
CA LYS A 636 22.65 -24.59 15.53
C LYS A 636 21.19 -24.12 15.45
N ALA A 637 20.98 -22.83 15.25
CA ALA A 637 19.67 -22.26 14.91
C ALA A 637 19.71 -21.64 13.50
N VAL A 638 18.61 -21.70 12.74
CA VAL A 638 18.47 -21.00 11.45
C VAL A 638 17.27 -20.05 11.53
N ILE A 639 17.56 -18.76 11.47
CA ILE A 639 16.59 -17.67 11.59
C ILE A 639 16.28 -17.10 10.20
N ASP A 640 14.99 -16.95 9.88
CA ASP A 640 14.44 -16.36 8.66
C ASP A 640 15.08 -16.92 7.35
N ASP A 641 15.37 -18.23 7.35
CA ASP A 641 16.05 -19.01 6.31
C ASP A 641 17.47 -18.55 5.91
N LYS A 642 17.96 -17.45 6.49
CA LYS A 642 19.15 -16.71 6.04
C LYS A 642 20.32 -16.80 7.03
N LYS A 643 20.04 -16.72 8.34
CA LYS A 643 21.09 -16.62 9.38
C LYS A 643 21.22 -17.94 10.13
N VAL A 644 22.35 -18.63 9.96
CA VAL A 644 22.73 -19.76 10.82
C VAL A 644 23.53 -19.24 12.01
N VAL A 645 23.18 -19.68 13.21
CA VAL A 645 23.82 -19.34 14.50
C VAL A 645 24.34 -20.63 15.14
N ASP A 646 25.51 -20.61 15.79
CA ASP A 646 26.13 -21.81 16.35
C ASP A 646 25.94 -21.84 17.87
N LEU A 647 24.91 -22.56 18.33
CA LEU A 647 24.49 -22.57 19.72
C LEU A 647 25.58 -23.10 20.66
N LEU A 648 26.48 -23.98 20.19
CA LEU A 648 27.60 -24.49 20.98
C LEU A 648 28.68 -23.42 21.22
N HIS A 649 28.90 -22.51 20.27
CA HIS A 649 29.86 -21.40 20.42
C HIS A 649 29.23 -20.15 21.06
N ASP A 650 28.03 -19.77 20.62
CA ASP A 650 27.34 -18.55 21.05
C ASP A 650 26.63 -18.71 22.41
N GLN A 651 26.39 -19.96 22.86
CA GLN A 651 25.72 -20.41 24.11
C GLN A 651 24.26 -19.98 24.33
N LYS A 652 23.91 -18.73 23.97
CA LYS A 652 22.59 -18.11 24.09
C LYS A 652 22.29 -17.32 22.81
N VAL A 653 21.04 -17.29 22.37
CA VAL A 653 20.54 -16.41 21.29
C VAL A 653 19.41 -15.55 21.83
N LEU A 654 19.54 -14.22 21.66
CA LEU A 654 18.43 -13.28 21.80
C LEU A 654 17.79 -13.06 20.42
N TYR A 655 16.46 -13.09 20.39
CA TYR A 655 15.65 -12.63 19.26
C TYR A 655 14.38 -11.95 19.78
N THR A 656 13.99 -10.84 19.16
CA THR A 656 12.75 -10.12 19.46
C THR A 656 11.65 -10.67 18.54
N ALA A 657 10.63 -11.32 19.09
CA ALA A 657 9.64 -12.05 18.28
C ALA A 657 8.62 -11.09 17.62
N GLN A 658 8.14 -10.15 18.43
CA GLN A 658 7.33 -8.96 18.15
C GLN A 658 7.75 -7.87 19.17
N ASP A 659 7.31 -6.63 19.00
CA ASP A 659 7.98 -5.43 19.56
C ASP A 659 8.17 -5.39 21.10
N ASP A 660 7.40 -6.15 21.89
CA ASP A 660 7.54 -6.28 23.35
C ASP A 660 8.00 -7.67 23.87
N GLU A 661 8.20 -8.69 23.00
CA GLU A 661 8.60 -10.05 23.43
C GLU A 661 10.07 -10.37 23.11
N VAL A 662 10.89 -10.44 24.18
CA VAL A 662 12.27 -10.93 24.11
C VAL A 662 12.31 -12.43 24.40
N VAL A 663 12.81 -13.20 23.43
CA VAL A 663 13.02 -14.65 23.56
C VAL A 663 14.51 -14.93 23.74
N ILE A 664 14.87 -15.56 24.86
CA ILE A 664 16.21 -16.12 25.07
C ILE A 664 16.16 -17.63 24.82
N LEU A 665 17.01 -18.11 23.91
CA LEU A 665 17.18 -19.50 23.54
C LEU A 665 18.58 -19.99 23.95
N THR A 666 18.68 -21.08 24.72
CA THR A 666 19.97 -21.67 25.11
C THR A 666 20.34 -22.88 24.26
N HIS A 667 21.62 -23.27 24.26
CA HIS A 667 22.08 -24.52 23.64
C HIS A 667 21.46 -25.80 24.25
N LEU A 668 20.83 -25.71 25.42
CA LEU A 668 20.07 -26.81 26.03
C LEU A 668 18.63 -26.91 25.47
N GLY A 669 18.21 -25.94 24.65
CA GLY A 669 16.84 -25.85 24.13
C GLY A 669 15.87 -25.13 25.07
N GLU A 670 16.36 -24.45 26.10
CA GLU A 670 15.49 -23.69 27.00
C GLU A 670 15.04 -22.38 26.33
N ARG A 671 13.73 -22.19 26.21
CA ARG A 671 13.10 -20.93 25.81
C ARG A 671 12.62 -20.19 27.05
N SER A 672 13.24 -19.05 27.36
CA SER A 672 12.71 -18.11 28.34
C SER A 672 12.06 -16.95 27.60
N GLU A 673 10.73 -16.90 27.68
CA GLU A 673 9.94 -15.74 27.28
C GLU A 673 9.90 -14.72 28.42
N TYR A 674 10.25 -13.48 28.09
CA TYR A 674 10.12 -12.34 28.98
C TYR A 674 9.07 -11.40 28.39
N THR A 675 8.02 -11.14 29.16
CA THR A 675 6.94 -10.22 28.80
C THR A 675 6.81 -9.16 29.90
N LEU A 676 6.76 -7.89 29.50
CA LEU A 676 6.31 -6.78 30.33
C LEU A 676 4.80 -6.65 30.15
N ASP A 677 4.03 -6.47 31.23
CA ASP A 677 2.58 -6.26 31.15
C ASP A 677 2.18 -4.80 31.40
N SER A 678 0.90 -4.54 31.63
CA SER A 678 0.37 -3.20 31.95
C SER A 678 1.13 -2.53 33.10
N ASP A 679 1.56 -3.31 34.09
CA ASP A 679 2.03 -2.87 35.40
C ASP A 679 3.58 -2.90 35.50
N TRP A 680 4.26 -3.08 34.36
CA TRP A 680 5.72 -2.99 34.20
C TRP A 680 6.52 -4.01 35.02
N LEU A 681 5.88 -5.12 35.40
CA LEU A 681 6.53 -6.23 36.07
C LEU A 681 7.15 -7.17 35.02
N LEU A 682 8.45 -7.47 35.17
CA LEU A 682 9.12 -8.47 34.35
C LEU A 682 8.67 -9.87 34.77
N PHE A 683 7.82 -10.49 33.95
CA PHE A 683 7.43 -11.87 34.12
C PHE A 683 8.29 -12.77 33.25
N LYS A 684 8.96 -13.76 33.88
CA LYS A 684 9.38 -14.96 33.14
C LYS A 684 8.14 -15.83 32.98
N LYS A 685 7.70 -15.96 31.73
CA LYS A 685 6.52 -16.71 31.31
C LYS A 685 6.94 -18.17 31.17
N SER A 686 6.86 -18.95 32.26
CA SER A 686 7.16 -20.38 32.25
C SER A 686 5.88 -21.17 31.97
N THR A 687 5.83 -21.83 30.82
CA THR A 687 4.65 -22.57 30.38
C THR A 687 4.64 -23.97 31.00
N GLN A 688 3.99 -24.12 32.16
CA GLN A 688 3.71 -25.44 32.73
C GLN A 688 2.33 -25.93 32.27
N VAL A 689 2.34 -26.79 31.24
CA VAL A 689 1.10 -27.39 30.73
C VAL A 689 0.65 -28.52 31.67
N LEU A 690 -0.48 -28.31 32.36
CA LEU A 690 -1.26 -29.39 32.95
C LEU A 690 -2.26 -29.91 31.90
N LEU A 691 -2.53 -31.21 31.92
CA LEU A 691 -3.13 -32.00 30.82
C LEU A 691 -4.50 -31.56 30.26
N LEU A 692 -5.16 -30.58 30.88
CA LEU A 692 -6.46 -30.03 30.49
C LEU A 692 -6.52 -28.50 30.45
N ASN A 693 -5.44 -27.78 30.84
CA ASN A 693 -5.36 -26.32 30.73
C ASN A 693 -3.88 -25.85 30.81
N PRO A 694 -3.38 -25.06 29.84
CA PRO A 694 -2.02 -24.53 29.90
C PRO A 694 -1.92 -23.41 30.96
N LEU A 695 -1.52 -23.77 32.17
CA LEU A 695 -1.29 -22.82 33.25
C LEU A 695 -0.03 -21.99 32.97
N THR A 696 -0.23 -20.79 32.42
CA THR A 696 0.84 -19.82 32.22
C THR A 696 1.32 -19.28 33.57
N LEU A 697 2.36 -19.90 34.13
CA LEU A 697 3.02 -19.41 35.33
C LEU A 697 3.81 -18.15 34.99
N ARG A 698 3.13 -17.00 35.14
CA ARG A 698 3.74 -15.68 35.24
C ARG A 698 4.56 -15.58 36.53
N GLN A 699 5.77 -16.13 36.53
CA GLN A 699 6.65 -16.02 37.69
C GLN A 699 7.25 -14.62 37.74
N ARG A 700 6.80 -13.81 38.72
CA ARG A 700 7.35 -12.47 39.00
C ARG A 700 8.80 -12.60 39.46
N ILE A 701 9.75 -12.25 38.61
CA ILE A 701 11.18 -12.34 38.96
C ILE A 701 11.57 -11.13 39.80
N HIS A 702 12.15 -11.39 40.98
CA HIS A 702 12.90 -10.37 41.72
C HIS A 702 14.28 -10.21 41.06
N ILE A 703 14.53 -9.05 40.45
CA ILE A 703 15.71 -8.76 39.60
C ILE A 703 17.05 -9.20 40.21
N ASN A 704 17.18 -9.17 41.54
CA ASN A 704 18.35 -9.64 42.29
C ASN A 704 18.75 -11.12 42.03
N SER A 705 17.88 -11.97 41.46
CA SER A 705 18.25 -13.35 41.10
C SER A 705 19.07 -13.44 39.81
N LEU A 706 18.79 -12.59 38.81
CA LEU A 706 19.50 -12.56 37.52
C LEU A 706 21.01 -12.28 37.69
N VAL A 707 21.37 -11.47 38.69
CA VAL A 707 22.76 -11.06 38.98
C VAL A 707 23.64 -12.21 39.49
N LYS A 708 23.07 -13.38 39.82
CA LYS A 708 23.84 -14.56 40.27
C LYS A 708 24.17 -15.55 39.15
N GLU A 709 23.69 -15.34 37.92
CA GLU A 709 23.75 -16.33 36.84
C GLU A 709 24.57 -15.88 35.61
N ASP A 710 25.16 -14.69 35.62
CA ASP A 710 25.94 -14.17 34.49
C ASP A 710 27.14 -13.31 34.94
N GLU A 711 28.36 -13.81 34.70
CA GLU A 711 29.63 -13.17 35.10
C GLU A 711 30.03 -11.96 34.24
N SER A 712 29.19 -11.55 33.27
CA SER A 712 29.45 -10.39 32.40
C SER A 712 28.94 -9.03 32.93
N LEU A 713 28.27 -9.04 34.08
CA LEU A 713 27.78 -7.84 34.77
C LEU A 713 28.82 -7.31 35.77
N VAL A 714 29.32 -6.09 35.55
CA VAL A 714 30.38 -5.49 36.37
C VAL A 714 29.79 -4.75 37.58
N SER A 715 28.71 -3.99 37.39
CA SER A 715 27.96 -3.39 38.48
C SER A 715 26.48 -3.15 38.12
N PHE A 716 25.66 -2.97 39.16
CA PHE A 716 24.35 -2.33 39.00
C PHE A 716 24.07 -1.42 40.19
N ILE A 717 23.44 -0.28 39.93
CA ILE A 717 23.00 0.66 40.97
C ILE A 717 21.53 0.99 40.73
N LYS A 718 20.69 0.71 41.72
CA LYS A 718 19.32 1.20 41.77
C LYS A 718 19.23 2.41 42.70
N ARG A 719 18.74 3.53 42.16
CA ARG A 719 18.22 4.66 42.92
C ARG A 719 16.92 5.13 42.26
N ASP A 720 15.91 5.37 43.09
CA ASP A 720 14.60 5.89 42.70
C ASP A 720 13.97 5.06 41.56
N ASN A 721 13.25 5.71 40.62
CA ASN A 721 12.59 5.08 39.48
C ASN A 721 13.55 4.69 38.33
N ARG A 722 14.84 4.43 38.60
CA ARG A 722 15.82 4.08 37.56
C ARG A 722 16.75 2.95 37.97
N ILE A 723 17.12 2.14 36.99
CA ILE A 723 18.14 1.09 37.13
C ILE A 723 19.26 1.39 36.13
N ILE A 724 20.48 1.49 36.64
CA ILE A 724 21.69 1.61 35.83
C ILE A 724 22.39 0.27 35.87
N ILE A 725 22.62 -0.33 34.69
CA ILE A 725 23.30 -1.61 34.53
C ILE A 725 24.57 -1.38 33.72
N GLU A 726 25.71 -1.78 34.28
CA GLU A 726 27.04 -1.58 33.72
C GLU A 726 27.61 -2.93 33.24
N GLY A 727 27.77 -3.05 31.92
CA GLY A 727 28.21 -4.28 31.26
C GLY A 727 29.34 -4.00 30.27
N GLY A 728 30.31 -4.91 30.20
CA GLY A 728 31.45 -4.74 29.33
C GLY A 728 32.19 -6.04 29.05
N LYS A 729 32.69 -6.17 27.82
CA LYS A 729 33.62 -7.24 27.42
C LYS A 729 34.74 -6.57 26.63
N LEU A 730 35.99 -7.03 26.83
CA LEU A 730 37.24 -6.43 26.34
C LEU A 730 37.10 -5.72 24.97
N GLY A 731 36.97 -4.38 25.00
CA GLY A 731 36.87 -3.52 23.82
C GLY A 731 35.61 -2.65 23.74
N THR A 732 34.50 -3.03 24.38
CA THR A 732 33.27 -2.22 24.42
C THR A 732 32.63 -2.22 25.82
N GLU A 733 32.48 -1.02 26.38
CA GLU A 733 31.73 -0.73 27.60
C GLU A 733 30.42 -0.06 27.21
N PHE A 734 29.31 -0.47 27.84
CA PHE A 734 28.01 0.14 27.63
C PHE A 734 27.23 0.26 28.95
N ILE A 735 26.41 1.31 29.02
CA ILE A 735 25.46 1.51 30.11
C ILE A 735 24.06 1.32 29.56
N LEU A 736 23.25 0.51 30.24
CA LEU A 736 21.81 0.48 30.05
C LEU A 736 21.18 1.41 31.10
N LEU A 737 20.59 2.50 30.64
CA LEU A 737 19.73 3.38 31.43
C LEU A 737 18.28 2.90 31.25
N VAL A 738 17.73 2.25 32.29
CA VAL A 738 16.32 1.86 32.32
C VAL A 738 15.54 2.88 33.14
N ASN A 739 14.66 3.64 32.49
CA ASN A 739 13.73 4.54 33.18
C ASN A 739 12.42 3.80 33.46
N LEU A 740 12.10 3.53 34.73
CA LEU A 740 10.94 2.71 35.11
C LEU A 740 9.60 3.44 34.97
N GLU A 741 9.63 4.73 34.63
CA GLU A 741 8.48 5.63 34.64
C GLU A 741 7.86 5.85 33.25
N ASN A 742 8.70 6.00 32.22
CA ASN A 742 8.29 6.01 30.81
C ASN A 742 8.73 4.75 30.03
N LYS A 743 9.42 3.82 30.71
CA LYS A 743 9.77 2.46 30.27
C LYS A 743 10.84 2.39 29.16
N GLU A 744 11.41 3.52 28.75
CA GLU A 744 12.52 3.54 27.79
C GLU A 744 13.77 2.82 28.34
N ILE A 745 14.31 1.90 27.55
CA ILE A 745 15.61 1.26 27.77
C ILE A 745 16.62 1.93 26.83
N GLN A 746 17.34 2.93 27.33
CA GLN A 746 18.36 3.63 26.55
C GLN A 746 19.72 2.94 26.69
N ARG A 747 20.19 2.28 25.64
CA ARG A 747 21.54 1.70 25.56
C ARG A 747 22.52 2.78 25.08
N VAL A 748 23.44 3.17 25.96
CA VAL A 748 24.51 4.12 25.66
C VAL A 748 25.82 3.35 25.47
N GLU A 749 26.30 3.28 24.22
CA GLU A 749 27.63 2.74 23.92
C GLU A 749 28.69 3.82 24.18
N ILE A 750 29.66 3.52 25.06
CA ILE A 750 30.66 4.50 25.47
C ILE A 750 31.81 4.50 24.46
N SER A 751 31.66 5.31 23.41
CA SER A 751 32.79 5.71 22.57
C SER A 751 33.87 6.38 23.41
N SER A 752 35.14 6.06 23.15
CA SER A 752 36.28 6.62 23.89
C SER A 752 36.43 8.15 23.77
N MET A 753 35.74 8.77 22.80
CA MET A 753 35.67 10.22 22.60
C MET A 753 34.56 10.91 23.40
N ALA A 754 33.68 10.18 24.10
CA ALA A 754 32.55 10.75 24.86
C ALA A 754 32.96 11.54 26.13
N LYS A 755 34.27 11.66 26.43
CA LYS A 755 34.80 12.21 27.68
C LYS A 755 34.65 13.74 27.85
N GLU A 756 34.23 14.48 26.81
CA GLU A 756 34.29 15.95 26.82
C GLU A 756 32.98 16.68 27.18
N LYS A 757 31.80 16.04 27.09
CA LYS A 757 30.48 16.68 27.37
C LYS A 757 29.60 15.85 28.32
N PRO A 758 29.70 16.04 29.65
CA PRO A 758 29.13 15.09 30.61
C PRO A 758 28.33 15.77 31.74
N LEU A 759 27.29 16.55 31.41
CA LEU A 759 26.40 17.20 32.38
C LEU A 759 24.95 16.79 32.14
N TYR A 760 24.31 16.20 33.16
CA TYR A 760 22.97 15.64 33.08
C TYR A 760 22.03 16.30 34.10
N LEU A 761 20.81 16.68 33.69
CA LEU A 761 19.76 17.18 34.58
C LEU A 761 18.81 16.05 34.98
N SER A 762 18.62 15.87 36.28
CA SER A 762 17.60 14.98 36.85
C SER A 762 16.25 15.69 37.03
N GLN A 763 15.16 14.92 36.99
CA GLN A 763 13.77 15.37 37.26
C GLN A 763 13.59 16.06 38.64
N ASN A 764 14.61 16.04 39.51
CA ASN A 764 14.58 16.51 40.89
C ASN A 764 15.32 17.85 41.11
N GLY A 765 15.55 18.65 40.06
CA GLY A 765 16.26 19.94 40.18
C GLY A 765 17.77 19.84 40.25
N ARG A 766 18.39 18.69 39.92
CA ARG A 766 19.81 18.45 40.20
C ARG A 766 20.60 18.15 38.94
N LEU A 767 21.70 18.90 38.76
CA LEU A 767 22.66 18.75 37.68
C LEU A 767 23.87 17.96 38.16
N ILE A 768 24.26 16.94 37.38
CA ILE A 768 25.29 15.95 37.70
C ILE A 768 26.40 16.05 36.66
N ASP A 769 27.63 16.34 37.09
CA ASP A 769 28.82 16.36 36.24
C ASP A 769 29.55 15.00 36.34
N LEU A 770 29.76 14.33 35.20
CA LEU A 770 30.40 13.01 35.14
C LEU A 770 31.90 13.08 34.82
N ARG A 771 32.53 14.27 34.80
CA ARG A 771 33.98 14.43 34.53
C ARG A 771 34.93 13.91 35.62
N PHE A 772 34.44 13.61 36.81
CA PHE A 772 35.27 13.29 37.97
C PHE A 772 34.83 11.99 38.64
N HIS A 773 35.80 11.20 39.12
CA HIS A 773 35.53 9.99 39.92
C HIS A 773 34.92 10.28 41.31
N ASP A 774 34.83 11.55 41.72
CA ASP A 774 33.96 12.03 42.79
C ASP A 774 32.75 12.77 42.19
N PHE A 775 31.56 12.16 42.24
CA PHE A 775 30.32 12.81 41.80
C PHE A 775 30.04 14.09 42.62
N ARG A 776 29.80 15.21 41.93
CA ARG A 776 29.38 16.47 42.58
C ARG A 776 28.00 16.88 42.08
N GLU A 777 27.06 16.93 43.02
CA GLU A 777 25.66 17.26 42.79
C GLU A 777 25.44 18.79 42.89
N ILE A 778 25.02 19.41 41.78
CA ILE A 778 24.61 20.83 41.78
C ILE A 778 23.09 20.87 41.90
N LYS A 779 22.58 21.08 43.12
CA LYS A 779 21.15 21.32 43.33
C LYS A 779 20.78 22.73 42.90
N ILE A 780 19.86 22.84 41.94
CA ILE A 780 19.19 24.09 41.58
C ILE A 780 17.84 24.07 42.32
N ASN A 781 17.64 25.06 43.21
CA ASN A 781 16.32 25.30 43.79
C ASN A 781 15.52 26.12 42.77
N ILE A 782 14.65 25.44 42.02
CA ILE A 782 13.65 26.04 41.14
C ILE A 782 12.36 26.18 41.97
N SER A 783 11.50 27.17 41.66
CA SER A 783 10.23 27.34 42.35
C SER A 783 9.30 26.17 42.07
N ASP A 784 8.38 25.85 42.99
CA ASP A 784 7.42 24.76 42.83
C ASP A 784 6.49 24.99 41.62
N ASP A 785 6.40 26.23 41.12
CA ASP A 785 5.64 26.66 39.94
C ASP A 785 6.27 26.20 38.59
N PHE A 786 7.49 25.65 38.59
CA PHE A 786 8.20 25.20 37.37
C PHE A 786 8.69 23.75 37.50
N PRO A 787 7.89 22.75 37.09
CA PRO A 787 8.23 21.33 37.19
C PRO A 787 9.51 20.96 36.45
N VAL A 788 10.50 20.40 37.16
CA VAL A 788 11.83 20.11 36.57
C VAL A 788 11.83 18.93 35.61
N ALA A 789 10.81 18.05 35.65
CA ALA A 789 10.60 17.02 34.64
C ALA A 789 10.57 17.58 33.20
N ASN A 790 10.31 18.88 33.07
CA ASN A 790 10.02 19.52 31.81
C ASN A 790 11.16 20.42 31.31
N LEU A 791 12.28 20.49 32.05
CA LEU A 791 13.47 21.26 31.68
C LEU A 791 14.46 20.38 30.93
N GLN A 792 14.71 20.68 29.66
CA GLN A 792 15.75 20.06 28.83
C GLN A 792 16.91 21.05 28.65
N ILE A 793 18.16 20.68 28.93
CA ILE A 793 19.30 21.59 28.68
C ILE A 793 19.54 21.71 27.17
N ILE A 794 19.56 22.95 26.67
CA ILE A 794 19.93 23.30 25.29
C ILE A 794 21.45 23.49 25.20
N ASP A 795 22.01 24.34 26.08
CA ASP A 795 23.43 24.70 26.07
C ASP A 795 23.91 25.18 27.47
N TYR A 796 25.22 25.20 27.71
CA TYR A 796 25.79 25.72 28.96
C TYR A 796 27.22 26.28 28.80
N GLU A 797 27.50 27.35 29.54
CA GLU A 797 28.83 27.90 29.81
C GLU A 797 29.13 27.81 31.33
N ALA A 798 30.36 28.16 31.73
CA ALA A 798 30.83 28.02 33.12
C ALA A 798 30.01 28.78 34.19
N ASN A 799 29.16 29.74 33.77
CA ASN A 799 28.30 30.56 34.63
C ASN A 799 26.90 30.81 34.04
N LYS A 800 26.50 30.12 32.96
CA LYS A 800 25.18 30.25 32.32
C LYS A 800 24.67 28.89 31.86
N ILE A 801 23.36 28.63 31.98
CA ILE A 801 22.73 27.41 31.46
C ILE A 801 21.43 27.81 30.77
N LEU A 802 21.23 27.38 29.53
CA LEU A 802 20.01 27.59 28.77
C LEU A 802 19.19 26.29 28.76
N PHE A 803 17.97 26.38 29.27
CA PHE A 803 17.00 25.28 29.29
C PHE A 803 15.88 25.53 28.28
N ASP A 804 15.21 24.46 27.87
CA ASP A 804 13.94 24.42 27.16
C ASP A 804 12.89 23.86 28.15
N PHE A 805 11.95 24.70 28.59
CA PHE A 805 10.92 24.35 29.57
C PHE A 805 9.60 24.01 28.87
N ARG A 806 9.04 22.82 29.09
CA ARG A 806 7.70 22.46 28.61
C ARG A 806 6.64 22.70 29.68
N ASP A 807 5.65 23.53 29.39
CA ASP A 807 4.44 23.56 30.21
C ASP A 807 3.55 22.37 29.81
N ASP A 808 3.26 21.45 30.74
CA ASP A 808 2.44 20.27 30.46
C ASP A 808 0.94 20.58 30.38
N GLN A 809 0.48 21.64 31.05
CA GLN A 809 -0.92 22.05 31.03
C GLN A 809 -1.30 22.66 29.67
N PHE A 810 -0.32 23.24 28.95
CA PHE A 810 -0.52 23.89 27.65
C PHE A 810 0.36 23.34 26.52
N GLY A 811 1.09 22.24 26.75
CA GLY A 811 1.97 21.55 25.80
C GLY A 811 3.17 22.35 25.25
N THR A 812 3.32 23.62 25.65
CA THR A 812 4.12 24.65 24.99
C THR A 812 5.55 24.70 25.53
N ARG A 813 6.54 25.04 24.70
CA ARG A 813 7.96 25.11 25.08
C ARG A 813 8.52 26.54 25.16
N TYR A 814 9.37 26.80 26.15
CA TYR A 814 9.92 28.13 26.48
C TYR A 814 11.42 28.08 26.78
N PRO A 815 12.28 28.90 26.13
CA PRO A 815 13.70 28.97 26.47
C PRO A 815 13.93 29.77 27.77
N VAL A 816 14.58 29.15 28.76
CA VAL A 816 14.84 29.73 30.09
C VAL A 816 16.36 29.82 30.34
N LEU A 817 16.88 31.04 30.46
CA LEU A 817 18.30 31.28 30.74
C LEU A 817 18.55 31.46 32.25
N TYR A 818 19.41 30.62 32.82
CA TYR A 818 19.85 30.67 34.21
C TYR A 818 21.30 31.17 34.31
N GLU A 819 21.51 32.37 34.87
CA GLU A 819 22.85 32.94 35.09
C GLU A 819 23.27 32.85 36.56
N LYS A 820 24.49 32.35 36.81
CA LYS A 820 25.04 32.16 38.16
C LYS A 820 26.08 33.21 38.48
N GLN A 821 25.68 34.27 39.20
CA GLN A 821 26.64 35.20 39.80
C GLN A 821 27.46 34.53 40.92
N ALA A 822 28.72 34.95 41.06
CA ALA A 822 29.71 34.52 42.06
C ALA A 822 30.02 33.01 42.14
N TYR A 823 31.13 32.59 41.51
CA TYR A 823 31.70 31.24 41.66
C TYR A 823 33.23 31.17 41.86
N ARG A 824 33.84 32.23 42.42
CA ARG A 824 35.31 32.28 42.70
C ARG A 824 35.72 32.23 44.18
N ASN A 825 34.81 32.45 45.13
CA ASN A 825 35.18 32.67 46.54
C ASN A 825 34.95 31.46 47.48
N LEU A 826 34.62 30.27 46.94
CA LEU A 826 34.12 29.11 47.71
C LEU A 826 35.10 27.90 47.77
N ILE A 827 36.38 28.10 47.42
CA ILE A 827 37.36 27.02 47.29
C ILE A 827 38.15 26.75 48.60
N SER A 828 38.08 27.63 49.60
CA SER A 828 39.01 27.65 50.76
C SER A 828 38.47 27.08 52.09
N SER A 829 37.23 26.61 52.18
CA SER A 829 36.68 26.00 53.40
C SER A 829 36.15 24.59 53.14
N LYS A 830 36.83 23.58 53.70
CA LYS A 830 36.15 22.33 54.09
C LYS A 830 35.22 22.62 55.26
N ASP A 831 34.17 21.80 55.38
CA ASP A 831 33.11 21.88 56.39
C ASP A 831 32.28 23.18 56.37
N ILE A 832 31.15 23.11 55.65
CA ILE A 832 29.82 23.64 56.02
C ILE A 832 28.81 23.08 55.00
N SER A 833 27.60 22.75 55.44
CA SER A 833 26.45 22.51 54.55
C SER A 833 25.48 23.68 54.68
N PRO A 834 25.45 24.65 53.75
CA PRO A 834 24.54 25.78 53.83
C PRO A 834 23.21 25.43 53.16
N LYS A 835 22.10 25.50 53.91
CA LYS A 835 20.77 25.65 53.31
C LYS A 835 20.66 27.08 52.78
N PHE A 836 20.63 27.24 51.45
CA PHE A 836 20.29 28.52 50.82
C PHE A 836 18.78 28.59 50.58
N ASN A 837 18.11 29.54 51.22
CA ASN A 837 16.81 30.03 50.76
C ASN A 837 17.06 31.07 49.67
N ILE A 838 16.32 30.98 48.56
CA ILE A 838 16.30 32.00 47.51
C ILE A 838 14.93 32.67 47.55
N SER A 839 14.90 33.96 47.81
CA SER A 839 13.73 34.81 47.53
C SER A 839 13.86 35.36 46.11
N LEU A 840 12.91 35.02 45.22
CA LEU A 840 12.84 35.63 43.89
C LEU A 840 12.36 37.09 44.02
N ASN A 841 13.31 38.02 44.09
CA ASN A 841 13.00 39.44 43.91
C ASN A 841 12.67 39.68 42.42
N HIS A 842 11.42 40.03 42.12
CA HIS A 842 10.93 40.34 40.78
C HIS A 842 11.51 41.66 40.24
N TYR A 843 12.78 41.63 39.80
CA TYR A 843 13.49 42.77 39.21
C TYR A 843 14.23 42.38 37.91
N SER A 844 13.47 41.92 36.91
CA SER A 844 13.95 41.84 35.50
C SER A 844 12.83 41.68 34.47
N LEU A 845 11.75 40.95 34.77
CA LEU A 845 10.64 40.68 33.84
C LEU A 845 9.63 41.84 33.81
N SER A 846 9.83 42.80 32.91
CA SER A 846 8.98 43.99 32.71
C SER A 846 8.24 43.99 31.36
N LYS A 847 7.79 42.82 30.90
CA LYS A 847 7.06 42.63 29.62
C LYS A 847 5.94 41.60 29.78
N ASN A 848 4.84 41.80 29.03
CA ASN A 848 3.72 40.85 28.93
C ASN A 848 4.14 39.50 28.34
N ILE A 849 3.41 38.44 28.68
CA ILE A 849 3.60 37.08 28.13
C ILE A 849 2.55 36.81 27.04
N TYR A 850 2.94 36.05 26.01
CA TYR A 850 2.10 35.70 24.86
C TYR A 850 2.22 34.19 24.60
N PHE A 851 1.10 33.53 24.29
CA PHE A 851 1.10 32.09 23.97
C PHE A 851 -0.04 31.69 23.03
N ILE A 852 0.12 30.52 22.39
CA ILE A 852 -0.84 29.88 21.49
C ILE A 852 -1.27 28.56 22.12
N THR A 853 -2.57 28.26 22.15
CA THR A 853 -3.10 26.97 22.60
C THR A 853 -3.89 26.29 21.50
N TYR A 854 -3.65 25.00 21.27
CA TYR A 854 -4.60 24.12 20.59
C TYR A 854 -5.60 23.60 21.63
N LEU A 855 -6.85 23.41 21.23
CA LEU A 855 -7.90 22.79 22.04
C LEU A 855 -8.52 21.67 21.19
N ASP A 856 -8.68 20.47 21.75
CA ASP A 856 -8.99 19.22 21.01
C ASP A 856 -10.38 19.18 20.32
N SER A 857 -11.10 20.30 20.27
CA SER A 857 -12.44 20.45 19.70
C SER A 857 -12.61 21.61 18.72
N GLU A 858 -11.55 22.36 18.39
CA GLU A 858 -11.61 23.45 17.40
C GLU A 858 -10.57 23.30 16.28
N GLU A 859 -10.96 23.63 15.05
CA GLU A 859 -10.17 23.46 13.82
C GLU A 859 -8.89 24.32 13.78
N PHE A 860 -8.77 25.33 14.65
CA PHE A 860 -7.67 26.29 14.65
C PHE A 860 -7.21 26.68 16.07
N PRO A 861 -5.91 26.92 16.27
CA PRO A 861 -5.37 27.33 17.57
C PRO A 861 -5.74 28.77 17.95
N LYS A 862 -5.95 29.00 19.26
CA LYS A 862 -6.21 30.31 19.85
C LYS A 862 -4.94 30.96 20.38
N ALA A 863 -4.77 32.25 20.13
CA ALA A 863 -3.69 33.03 20.74
C ALA A 863 -4.22 33.89 21.90
N TYR A 864 -3.40 34.03 22.95
CA TYR A 864 -3.74 34.81 24.15
C TYR A 864 -2.58 35.73 24.57
N ILE A 865 -2.93 36.85 25.21
CA ILE A 865 -2.01 37.73 25.95
C ILE A 865 -2.27 37.55 27.44
N TYR A 866 -1.21 37.49 28.25
CA TYR A 866 -1.27 37.62 29.70
C TYR A 866 -0.55 38.90 30.16
N HIS A 867 -1.31 39.83 30.75
CA HIS A 867 -0.81 41.12 31.21
C HIS A 867 -0.29 41.05 32.65
N LEU A 868 1.04 40.93 32.81
CA LEU A 868 1.69 40.84 34.12
C LEU A 868 1.54 42.10 34.98
N ASP A 869 1.48 43.29 34.36
CA ASP A 869 1.59 44.55 35.11
C ASP A 869 0.38 44.82 36.03
N HIS A 870 -0.84 44.43 35.62
CA HIS A 870 -2.09 44.73 36.34
C HIS A 870 -3.09 43.55 36.23
N SER A 871 -3.35 42.90 37.36
CA SER A 871 -4.50 42.01 37.63
C SER A 871 -4.83 40.97 36.55
N GLU A 872 -3.93 40.01 36.33
CA GLU A 872 -4.19 38.64 35.83
C GLU A 872 -5.14 38.50 34.63
N SER A 873 -5.16 39.48 33.72
CA SER A 873 -6.13 39.51 32.63
C SER A 873 -5.63 38.73 31.40
N LEU A 874 -6.24 37.58 31.15
CA LEU A 874 -6.05 36.77 29.96
C LEU A 874 -6.91 37.31 28.80
N GLN A 875 -6.29 37.95 27.81
CA GLN A 875 -6.98 38.45 26.62
C GLN A 875 -6.86 37.47 25.45
N ASN A 876 -7.99 36.92 25.00
CA ASN A 876 -8.07 36.09 23.79
C ASN A 876 -8.00 36.96 22.52
N LEU A 877 -7.19 36.57 21.54
CA LEU A 877 -6.96 37.27 20.27
C LEU A 877 -7.68 36.64 19.07
N GLY A 878 -8.35 35.49 19.25
CA GLY A 878 -9.02 34.73 18.20
C GLY A 878 -8.29 33.44 17.82
N ASN A 879 -8.90 32.68 16.90
CA ASN A 879 -8.51 31.31 16.53
C ASN A 879 -8.10 31.19 15.05
N GLN A 880 -7.09 31.93 14.58
CA GLN A 880 -6.65 31.90 13.16
C GLN A 880 -5.13 32.08 12.97
N PHE A 881 -4.28 31.68 13.93
CA PHE A 881 -2.83 32.00 13.93
C PHE A 881 -1.93 30.80 13.65
N ASN A 882 -0.97 30.92 12.72
CA ASN A 882 -0.09 29.82 12.31
C ASN A 882 1.37 29.96 12.78
N GLU A 883 1.95 31.16 12.72
CA GLU A 883 3.34 31.45 13.13
C GLU A 883 3.36 32.71 14.03
N ILE A 884 4.18 32.73 15.08
CA ILE A 884 4.46 33.93 15.90
C ILE A 884 5.96 34.12 16.07
N ILE A 885 6.45 35.36 15.96
CA ILE A 885 7.84 35.76 16.25
C ILE A 885 7.85 37.09 17.03
N GLU A 886 8.68 37.20 18.08
CA GLU A 886 9.06 38.48 18.70
C GLU A 886 10.27 39.07 17.97
N TYR A 887 10.20 40.36 17.63
CA TYR A 887 11.36 41.17 17.26
C TYR A 887 11.26 42.54 17.93
N ASP A 888 12.33 42.94 18.64
CA ASP A 888 12.43 44.20 19.39
C ASP A 888 11.21 44.53 20.29
N GLY A 889 10.64 43.53 20.96
CA GLY A 889 9.45 43.69 21.81
C GLY A 889 8.11 43.79 21.07
N ILE A 890 8.11 43.68 19.75
CA ILE A 890 6.91 43.64 18.90
C ILE A 890 6.65 42.19 18.50
N PHE A 891 5.39 41.75 18.62
CA PHE A 891 4.98 40.40 18.24
C PHE A 891 4.34 40.42 16.85
N TYR A 892 4.83 39.55 15.98
CA TYR A 892 4.43 39.37 14.59
C TYR A 892 3.72 38.03 14.45
N PHE A 893 2.54 38.04 13.84
CA PHE A 893 1.65 36.88 13.71
C PHE A 893 1.40 36.63 12.22
N SER A 894 1.44 35.37 11.78
CA SER A 894 0.84 34.96 10.51
C SER A 894 -0.55 34.35 10.75
N VAL A 895 -1.49 34.69 9.87
CA VAL A 895 -2.91 34.33 9.93
C VAL A 895 -3.32 33.76 8.58
N GLU A 896 -3.72 32.49 8.55
CA GLU A 896 -4.35 31.88 7.36
C GLU A 896 -5.87 31.95 7.46
N LYS A 897 -6.51 32.17 6.31
CA LYS A 897 -7.97 32.08 6.17
C LYS A 897 -8.35 31.03 5.11
N GLY A 898 -9.21 30.10 5.51
CA GLY A 898 -9.61 28.90 4.78
C GLY A 898 -9.52 27.67 5.70
N SER A 899 -10.32 26.62 5.47
CA SER A 899 -10.29 25.38 6.25
C SER A 899 -8.91 24.70 6.18
N LEU A 900 -8.66 23.76 7.08
CA LEU A 900 -7.45 22.91 7.07
C LEU A 900 -7.30 22.12 5.74
N TRP A 901 -8.36 22.03 4.94
CA TRP A 901 -8.44 21.20 3.73
C TRP A 901 -8.47 22.02 2.42
N SER A 902 -8.62 23.35 2.50
CA SER A 902 -8.65 24.20 1.30
C SER A 902 -7.27 24.39 0.67
N GLN A 903 -7.14 24.10 -0.63
CA GLN A 903 -5.90 24.32 -1.40
C GLN A 903 -5.60 25.81 -1.68
N ASN A 904 -6.53 26.74 -1.37
CA ASN A 904 -6.43 28.16 -1.72
C ASN A 904 -6.33 29.11 -0.51
N ARG A 905 -5.69 28.67 0.59
CA ARG A 905 -5.51 29.49 1.80
C ARG A 905 -4.76 30.78 1.50
N LYS A 906 -5.16 31.88 2.16
CA LYS A 906 -4.43 33.16 2.10
C LYS A 906 -3.76 33.47 3.44
N LYS A 907 -2.42 33.46 3.46
CA LYS A 907 -1.62 34.02 4.55
C LYS A 907 -1.73 35.55 4.57
N SER A 908 -1.90 36.11 5.77
CA SER A 908 -1.84 37.53 6.08
C SER A 908 -1.00 37.71 7.35
N ALA A 909 -0.25 38.82 7.50
CA ALA A 909 0.45 39.09 8.74
C ALA A 909 -0.13 40.27 9.51
N TRP A 910 0.10 40.24 10.82
CA TRP A 910 -0.34 41.24 11.76
C TRP A 910 0.80 41.54 12.73
N SER A 911 0.97 42.80 13.14
CA SER A 911 1.81 43.14 14.28
C SER A 911 0.95 43.63 15.44
N LEU A 912 1.37 43.26 16.65
CA LEU A 912 0.83 43.78 17.89
C LEU A 912 1.83 44.77 18.48
N HIS A 913 1.52 46.07 18.37
CA HIS A 913 2.31 47.14 18.96
C HIS A 913 1.48 47.85 20.02
N SER A 914 2.01 47.98 21.24
CA SER A 914 1.41 48.73 22.36
C SER A 914 -0.12 48.56 22.51
N ARG A 915 -0.61 47.32 22.52
CA ARG A 915 -2.04 46.91 22.63
C ARG A 915 -2.93 47.11 21.38
N ILE A 916 -2.38 47.36 20.18
CA ILE A 916 -3.16 47.44 18.93
C ILE A 916 -2.65 46.41 17.91
N LEU A 917 -3.55 45.53 17.45
CA LEU A 917 -3.35 44.61 16.33
C LEU A 917 -3.57 45.36 15.00
N ASN A 918 -2.54 45.46 14.17
CA ASN A 918 -2.63 46.08 12.85
C ASN A 918 -2.34 45.06 11.73
N PRO A 919 -3.23 44.92 10.72
CA PRO A 919 -2.98 44.06 9.57
C PRO A 919 -1.94 44.69 8.64
N MET A 920 -0.95 43.91 8.24
CA MET A 920 0.11 44.35 7.33
C MET A 920 -0.42 44.43 5.90
N LYS A 921 -0.33 45.63 5.31
CA LYS A 921 -0.69 45.88 3.91
C LYS A 921 0.55 45.78 3.03
N PHE A 922 0.65 44.70 2.28
CA PHE A 922 1.55 44.57 1.15
C PHE A 922 0.83 45.02 -0.13
N GLU A 923 1.58 45.39 -1.17
CA GLU A 923 0.98 45.58 -2.49
C GLU A 923 0.41 44.23 -3.00
N ASN A 924 -0.68 44.29 -3.77
CA ASN A 924 -1.59 43.16 -4.02
C ASN A 924 -0.97 41.91 -4.68
N SER A 925 0.30 41.94 -5.09
CA SER A 925 1.02 40.87 -5.77
C SER A 925 1.98 40.07 -4.88
N LEU A 926 2.16 40.43 -3.60
CA LEU A 926 3.08 39.77 -2.67
C LEU A 926 2.36 39.03 -1.54
N LYS A 927 2.75 37.78 -1.30
CA LYS A 927 2.31 36.90 -0.19
C LYS A 927 3.48 36.65 0.75
N ILE A 928 3.21 36.50 2.05
CA ILE A 928 4.22 36.01 2.99
C ILE A 928 4.34 34.50 2.82
N SER A 929 5.56 34.00 2.63
CA SER A 929 5.83 32.56 2.71
C SER A 929 6.09 32.15 4.16
N HIS A 930 7.05 32.82 4.82
CA HIS A 930 7.51 32.53 6.18
C HIS A 930 7.95 33.80 6.93
N LEU A 931 7.88 33.77 8.26
CA LEU A 931 8.57 34.70 9.15
C LEU A 931 9.89 34.08 9.65
N THR A 932 10.93 34.89 9.87
CA THR A 932 12.18 34.47 10.56
C THR A 932 12.47 35.41 11.73
N LYS A 933 13.43 35.08 12.61
CA LYS A 933 13.86 35.96 13.71
C LYS A 933 14.49 37.29 13.23
N GLU A 934 14.80 37.41 11.96
CA GLU A 934 15.52 38.54 11.36
C GLU A 934 14.59 39.40 10.48
N GLY A 935 13.48 38.84 9.98
CA GLY A 935 12.60 39.53 9.04
C GLY A 935 11.47 38.69 8.44
N ILE A 936 10.92 39.19 7.34
CA ILE A 936 9.76 38.65 6.61
C ILE A 936 10.19 38.22 5.21
N PHE A 937 9.88 36.98 4.80
CA PHE A 937 10.00 36.57 3.40
C PHE A 937 8.69 36.80 2.63
N LEU A 938 8.78 37.59 1.57
CA LEU A 938 7.70 37.87 0.63
C LEU A 938 7.96 37.17 -0.71
N GLN A 939 6.95 36.54 -1.27
CA GLN A 939 6.97 35.87 -2.57
C GLN A 939 5.89 36.46 -3.48
N GLY A 940 6.18 36.62 -4.78
CA GLY A 940 5.16 37.04 -5.74
C GLY A 940 4.09 35.97 -5.96
N GLU A 941 2.88 36.38 -6.37
CA GLU A 941 1.80 35.44 -6.68
C GLU A 941 2.15 34.43 -7.81
N ASN A 942 3.14 34.75 -8.64
CA ASN A 942 3.68 33.84 -9.66
C ASN A 942 5.03 33.28 -9.19
N ILE A 943 5.19 31.95 -9.25
CA ILE A 943 6.34 31.16 -8.76
C ILE A 943 7.71 31.58 -9.33
N TYR A 944 7.75 32.25 -10.49
CA TYR A 944 8.98 32.76 -11.10
C TYR A 944 9.44 34.12 -10.54
N THR A 945 8.72 34.69 -9.57
CA THR A 945 9.08 35.98 -8.94
C THR A 945 10.09 35.75 -7.83
N LEU A 946 11.29 36.34 -7.95
CA LEU A 946 12.31 36.33 -6.90
C LEU A 946 11.74 36.82 -5.56
N GLY A 947 11.91 36.01 -4.52
CA GLY A 947 11.45 36.36 -3.17
C GLY A 947 12.25 37.53 -2.59
N LEU A 948 11.55 38.42 -1.90
CA LEU A 948 12.13 39.56 -1.20
C LEU A 948 12.17 39.26 0.31
N PHE A 949 13.37 39.25 0.88
CA PHE A 949 13.54 39.32 2.33
C PHE A 949 13.59 40.78 2.76
N LEU A 950 12.78 41.14 3.75
CA LEU A 950 12.84 42.42 4.44
C LEU A 950 13.21 42.15 5.90
N THR A 951 14.32 42.72 6.40
CA THR A 951 14.57 42.66 7.84
C THR A 951 13.47 43.42 8.59
N PHE A 952 13.18 43.05 9.83
CA PHE A 952 12.18 43.78 10.60
C PHE A 952 12.56 45.25 10.80
N GLU A 953 13.86 45.58 10.90
CA GLU A 953 14.36 46.95 10.90
C GLU A 953 14.09 47.69 9.57
N GLN A 954 14.30 47.05 8.40
CA GLN A 954 13.96 47.61 7.09
C GLN A 954 12.45 47.84 6.91
N TYR A 955 11.62 47.01 7.55
CA TYR A 955 10.17 47.17 7.57
C TYR A 955 9.72 48.30 8.52
N LEU A 956 10.20 48.28 9.78
CA LEU A 956 9.84 49.24 10.83
C LEU A 956 10.36 50.66 10.57
N SER A 957 11.54 50.79 9.94
CA SER A 957 12.12 52.10 9.59
C SER A 957 11.34 52.89 8.53
N GLY A 958 10.29 52.29 7.94
CA GLY A 958 9.34 53.01 7.11
C GLY A 958 9.93 53.45 5.77
N LEU A 959 10.15 52.48 4.87
CA LEU A 959 10.51 52.72 3.47
C LEU A 959 9.36 52.58 2.43
N PRO A 960 8.08 52.96 2.68
CA PRO A 960 7.11 53.06 1.60
C PRO A 960 7.48 54.26 0.70
N GLY A 961 7.91 53.99 -0.53
CA GLY A 961 8.11 55.03 -1.56
C GLY A 961 9.49 55.11 -2.21
N LYS A 962 10.44 54.22 -1.91
CA LYS A 962 11.56 53.97 -2.84
C LYS A 962 11.17 52.84 -3.80
N PRO A 963 11.35 53.00 -5.13
CA PRO A 963 11.06 51.93 -6.08
C PRO A 963 11.96 50.73 -5.83
N THR A 964 11.50 49.54 -6.23
CA THR A 964 12.26 48.29 -6.14
C THR A 964 13.68 48.48 -6.69
N PRO A 965 14.73 48.13 -5.92
CA PRO A 965 16.11 48.42 -6.32
C PRO A 965 16.45 47.72 -7.63
N GLY A 966 17.12 48.46 -8.53
CA GLY A 966 17.27 48.15 -9.95
C GLY A 966 18.12 46.92 -10.33
N TYR A 967 18.36 46.02 -9.38
CA TYR A 967 18.89 44.67 -9.63
C TYR A 967 17.77 43.63 -9.87
N LEU A 968 16.49 43.94 -9.59
CA LEU A 968 15.35 43.18 -10.10
C LEU A 968 15.10 43.51 -11.58
N ARG A 969 16.03 43.07 -12.43
CA ARG A 969 15.95 43.18 -13.90
C ARG A 969 15.11 42.05 -14.52
N ARG A 970 14.75 42.20 -15.80
CA ARG A 970 13.95 41.18 -16.50
C ARG A 970 14.84 39.99 -16.88
N ARG A 971 14.22 38.83 -17.13
CA ARG A 971 14.89 37.61 -17.61
C ARG A 971 15.74 37.88 -18.86
N ASP A 972 15.26 38.77 -19.71
CA ASP A 972 15.85 39.19 -20.99
C ASP A 972 17.25 39.82 -20.81
N ASP A 973 17.49 40.56 -19.72
CA ASP A 973 18.79 41.18 -19.41
C ASP A 973 19.91 40.16 -19.17
N TYR A 974 19.57 38.89 -18.87
CA TYR A 974 20.52 37.83 -18.51
C TYR A 974 20.72 36.76 -19.59
N CYS A 975 19.90 36.74 -20.65
CA CYS A 975 19.99 35.74 -21.73
C CYS A 975 19.78 36.36 -23.14
N PRO A 976 20.68 37.24 -23.60
CA PRO A 976 20.51 38.00 -24.85
C PRO A 976 20.68 37.20 -26.16
N ASN A 977 20.79 35.86 -26.11
CA ASN A 977 21.02 35.01 -27.28
C ASN A 977 20.30 33.65 -27.14
N ILE A 978 18.97 33.66 -27.22
CA ILE A 978 18.18 32.49 -27.65
C ILE A 978 17.40 32.96 -28.88
N GLY A 979 17.68 32.37 -30.04
CA GLY A 979 17.17 32.84 -31.33
C GLY A 979 15.69 32.51 -31.56
N GLU A 980 15.05 33.30 -32.40
CA GLU A 980 13.69 33.08 -32.88
C GLU A 980 13.61 31.76 -33.69
N ASN A 981 13.01 30.72 -33.09
CA ASN A 981 12.25 29.58 -33.70
C ASN A 981 12.34 28.31 -32.84
N ILE A 982 11.49 28.19 -31.81
CA ILE A 982 10.95 26.90 -31.34
C ILE A 982 9.49 27.14 -30.94
N ASP A 983 8.54 26.57 -31.68
CA ASP A 983 7.14 26.51 -31.28
C ASP A 983 6.91 25.38 -30.26
N TYR A 984 5.92 25.57 -29.37
CA TYR A 984 5.45 24.65 -28.33
C TYR A 984 6.47 24.20 -27.26
N VAL A 985 6.27 24.73 -26.04
CA VAL A 985 6.57 24.02 -24.80
C VAL A 985 5.34 24.14 -23.91
N ASP A 986 4.55 23.07 -23.86
CA ASP A 986 3.47 22.92 -22.87
C ASP A 986 4.01 22.59 -21.47
N GLN A 987 3.11 22.62 -20.49
CA GLN A 987 3.41 22.62 -19.06
C GLN A 987 4.28 21.45 -18.59
N PHE A 988 5.35 21.76 -17.84
CA PHE A 988 6.07 20.83 -16.97
C PHE A 988 5.97 21.29 -15.52
N ASP A 989 5.88 20.34 -14.60
CA ASP A 989 5.73 20.55 -13.15
C ASP A 989 6.68 19.60 -12.40
N PHE A 990 6.83 19.80 -11.08
CA PHE A 990 7.59 18.96 -10.14
C PHE A 990 9.16 19.04 -10.21
N PRO A 991 9.90 18.73 -9.12
CA PRO A 991 10.44 19.83 -8.31
C PRO A 991 11.99 19.88 -8.28
N HIS A 992 12.65 19.81 -9.44
CA HIS A 992 14.12 19.94 -9.53
C HIS A 992 14.51 21.03 -10.53
N GLY A 993 14.82 22.23 -10.02
CA GLY A 993 15.17 23.38 -10.85
C GLY A 993 16.54 23.23 -11.53
N ASP A 994 16.54 23.17 -12.86
CA ASP A 994 17.77 23.14 -13.67
C ASP A 994 18.34 24.56 -13.85
N TYR A 995 19.46 24.84 -13.20
CA TYR A 995 20.16 26.13 -13.24
C TYR A 995 21.01 26.27 -14.52
N THR A 996 20.39 26.18 -15.70
CA THR A 996 21.04 26.12 -17.02
C THR A 996 21.92 27.32 -17.41
N CYS A 997 21.98 28.38 -16.59
CA CYS A 997 22.93 29.49 -16.76
C CYS A 997 24.36 29.18 -16.27
N PHE A 998 24.61 28.04 -15.61
CA PHE A 998 25.96 27.58 -15.27
C PHE A 998 26.27 26.21 -15.92
N GLY A 999 27.50 26.07 -16.43
CA GLY A 999 27.85 25.02 -17.39
C GLY A 999 27.88 23.59 -16.82
N LYS A 1000 27.40 22.64 -17.63
CA LYS A 1000 27.35 21.20 -17.31
C LYS A 1000 28.73 20.60 -17.06
N VAL A 1001 28.83 19.74 -16.04
CA VAL A 1001 29.97 18.83 -15.82
C VAL A 1001 29.55 17.42 -16.26
N TYR A 1002 30.31 16.81 -17.18
CA TYR A 1002 30.10 15.41 -17.57
C TYR A 1002 30.73 14.44 -16.57
N LYS A 1003 30.11 13.27 -16.39
CA LYS A 1003 30.64 12.17 -15.58
C LYS A 1003 31.27 11.12 -16.51
N ASP A 1004 32.58 10.97 -16.43
CA ASP A 1004 33.32 9.90 -17.12
C ASP A 1004 33.00 8.55 -16.44
N SER A 1005 32.77 7.50 -17.24
CA SER A 1005 32.41 6.15 -16.79
C SER A 1005 33.62 5.24 -16.49
N LEU A 1006 34.85 5.70 -16.73
CA LEU A 1006 36.06 4.85 -16.72
C LEU A 1006 36.98 5.01 -15.49
N ARG A 1007 36.49 5.51 -14.34
CA ARG A 1007 37.29 5.59 -13.09
C ARG A 1007 36.52 5.18 -11.83
N THR A 1008 37.08 4.23 -11.10
CA THR A 1008 36.53 3.65 -9.87
C THR A 1008 37.33 4.07 -8.63
N GLU A 1009 37.19 5.33 -8.17
CA GLU A 1009 37.59 5.74 -6.81
C GLU A 1009 36.96 7.10 -6.43
N PRO A 1010 36.49 7.31 -5.18
CA PRO A 1010 35.93 8.59 -4.73
C PRO A 1010 37.02 9.53 -4.19
N LEU A 1011 37.39 10.56 -4.95
CA LEU A 1011 38.37 11.56 -4.52
C LEU A 1011 37.74 12.75 -3.79
N PHE A 1012 37.72 12.70 -2.47
CA PHE A 1012 37.82 13.90 -1.63
C PHE A 1012 39.25 14.00 -1.09
N THR A 1013 40.03 14.99 -1.54
CA THR A 1013 41.37 15.25 -1.00
C THR A 1013 41.70 16.74 -1.07
N ILE A 1014 41.65 17.41 0.08
CA ILE A 1014 42.17 18.77 0.21
C ILE A 1014 43.70 18.68 0.25
N LYS A 1015 44.37 19.09 -0.82
CA LYS A 1015 45.81 19.35 -0.83
C LYS A 1015 46.14 20.64 -1.56
N ASN A 1016 46.89 21.51 -0.88
CA ASN A 1016 47.27 22.83 -1.36
C ASN A 1016 48.64 22.78 -2.04
N ARG A 1017 48.69 22.89 -3.37
CA ARG A 1017 49.82 23.44 -4.13
C ARG A 1017 49.51 23.67 -5.62
N GLU A 1018 49.99 24.80 -6.12
CA GLU A 1018 50.11 25.15 -7.54
C GLU A 1018 51.29 24.41 -8.24
N PRO A 1019 51.43 24.50 -9.58
CA PRO A 1019 50.37 24.55 -10.59
C PRO A 1019 50.66 23.67 -11.84
N LYS A 1020 49.60 23.27 -12.57
CA LYS A 1020 49.43 23.52 -14.02
C LYS A 1020 48.11 22.92 -14.55
N PHE A 1021 47.47 23.67 -15.45
CA PHE A 1021 46.15 23.43 -16.05
C PHE A 1021 44.95 23.51 -15.08
N SER A 1022 43.78 23.86 -15.62
CA SER A 1022 42.72 24.55 -14.87
C SER A 1022 41.32 24.03 -15.20
N PRO A 1023 40.54 23.68 -14.17
CA PRO A 1023 39.12 23.96 -14.04
C PRO A 1023 38.90 25.34 -13.40
N ARG A 1024 37.70 25.92 -13.53
CA ARG A 1024 37.33 27.19 -12.86
C ARG A 1024 36.93 26.93 -11.40
N SER A 1025 37.73 27.40 -10.45
CA SER A 1025 37.37 27.41 -9.03
C SER A 1025 36.34 28.51 -8.73
N LEU A 1026 35.43 28.25 -7.78
CA LEU A 1026 34.64 29.30 -7.14
C LEU A 1026 35.56 30.12 -6.21
N TYR A 1027 35.61 31.44 -6.38
CA TYR A 1027 36.34 32.33 -5.47
C TYR A 1027 35.35 32.99 -4.50
N LEU A 1028 35.57 32.78 -3.20
CA LEU A 1028 34.82 33.44 -2.13
C LEU A 1028 35.64 34.63 -1.57
N PRO A 1029 35.01 35.76 -1.24
CA PRO A 1029 35.70 36.87 -0.57
C PRO A 1029 36.31 36.49 0.77
N SER A 1030 37.44 37.11 1.11
CA SER A 1030 38.09 36.98 2.42
C SER A 1030 37.13 37.38 3.54
N GLY A 1031 36.86 36.47 4.48
CA GLY A 1031 35.91 36.68 5.58
C GLY A 1031 34.51 36.10 5.37
N SER A 1032 34.20 35.54 4.19
CA SER A 1032 32.91 34.86 3.97
C SER A 1032 32.80 33.59 4.80
N LYS A 1033 31.63 33.36 5.40
CA LYS A 1033 31.22 32.07 5.96
C LYS A 1033 30.36 31.31 4.95
N VAL A 1034 30.48 29.98 4.99
CA VAL A 1034 29.66 29.05 4.20
C VAL A 1034 29.25 27.91 5.12
N GLU A 1035 27.97 27.56 5.11
CA GLU A 1035 27.42 26.48 5.92
C GLU A 1035 26.53 25.58 5.06
N LEU A 1036 26.71 24.26 5.22
CA LEU A 1036 25.94 23.24 4.51
C LEU A 1036 24.84 22.74 5.44
N ILE A 1037 23.62 23.21 5.24
CA ILE A 1037 22.49 23.00 6.15
C ILE A 1037 21.72 21.72 5.79
N SER A 1038 21.82 21.26 4.55
CA SER A 1038 21.36 19.92 4.14
C SER A 1038 22.19 19.39 2.96
N GLN A 1039 21.98 18.13 2.58
CA GLN A 1039 22.67 17.49 1.43
C GLN A 1039 22.53 18.27 0.11
N ASN A 1040 21.49 19.10 -0.04
CA ASN A 1040 21.20 19.87 -1.24
C ASN A 1040 21.14 21.40 -1.01
N LEU A 1041 21.46 21.91 0.20
CA LEU A 1041 21.36 23.34 0.52
C LEU A 1041 22.64 23.88 1.18
N LEU A 1042 23.24 24.84 0.48
CA LEU A 1042 24.42 25.59 0.90
C LEU A 1042 24.03 27.07 1.06
N ILE A 1043 24.33 27.67 2.21
CA ILE A 1043 24.16 29.11 2.43
C ILE A 1043 25.54 29.74 2.61
N TRP A 1044 25.77 30.92 2.02
CA TRP A 1044 26.95 31.74 2.26
C TRP A 1044 26.54 33.15 2.70
N TRP A 1045 27.38 33.78 3.50
CA TRP A 1045 27.29 35.20 3.82
C TRP A 1045 28.67 35.80 4.10
N GLY A 1046 28.79 37.11 3.98
CA GLY A 1046 29.95 37.90 4.37
C GLY A 1046 29.49 39.16 5.10
N ASN A 1047 30.45 39.90 5.65
CA ASN A 1047 30.22 41.27 6.14
C ASN A 1047 30.07 42.25 4.97
#